data_AF-A0A932F0G7-F1
#
_entry.id   AF-A0A932F0G7-F1
#
_cell.length_a   1.000
_cell.length_b   1.000
_cell.length_c   1.000
_cell.angle_alpha   90.00
_cell.angle_beta   90.00
_cell.angle_gamma   90.00
#
_symmetry.space_group_name_H-M   'P 1'
#
loop_
_entity.id
_entity.type
_entity.pdbx_description
1 polymer ?
#
loop_
_entity_poly.entity_id
_entity_poly.type
_entity_poly.pdbx_seq_one_letter_code
_entity_poly.pdbx_strand_id
1 'polypeptide(L)'
;MTELTPVPLAVLATRLFRELAQKKAAFDLPVARFFQGAATDLSIALHGQRASTPFGPAAGPHTQLAQNIVLSWLAGGRVIELKTVQIKDDLVIPRPCIDMQTIGFNVEWSQELTLAQSLEEYVKASMLIDMLKAAGWATSYGDTVFDMSVGYDLAGIRSARVRAFMAGLMDATAIVARLRDQIPASLAHLRDTPFATRISDTVTLSTFHGCPPQEIEAIAAFLLQEVGLHVVVKLNPTLLGRAQVTEILHERLGYRDLNVPAAAFDKDATWEQVTGFVGRLGALAQSLGRNFGVKFSNTLLVDNHKSFFPSSEKQMYLSGPPLHVLAMLLVGRFRQIFGDRFPVSFSGGIDAGNFADAVALGLQPVSVCSDLLKSGAYSGYARGARYLVNLVKRMKAVGAADIDQFVIKAYGHAQAALDGLALPAERMSACRAALAQGGDLRAAAGDAFATWVSAARLLNTESYVERMLVDPRYAAAHNATPPKKMGTRLTLFDCLTCDKCIPVCPNDANFVLTIPKGQLEMERLVPNGAGWRSEKAGVIALDKPWQIGVFADACNECGNCDVFCPEDGAPYLSKPLFFGSVAAWADTPERDGFAFEWLGKTLRMHGRLNGRTASVERDDHSLRYRGEGFDLHLDPADPAGTAKGRSDGPVDLTPLRIMELLRIAVTAPDAVNFISAAMAEHATNQAEKAEAKPWLS
;
A
#
# COMPACT_ATOMS: atom_id res chain seq x y z
N MET A 1 11.13 -19.15 -2.63
CA MET A 1 10.40 -18.04 -3.29
C MET A 1 9.96 -17.09 -2.20
N THR A 2 10.10 -15.78 -2.42
CA THR A 2 9.81 -14.79 -1.38
C THR A 2 8.32 -14.49 -1.35
N GLU A 3 7.66 -14.93 -0.28
CA GLU A 3 6.22 -14.79 -0.05
C GLU A 3 5.95 -13.84 1.13
N LEU A 4 4.84 -13.10 1.06
CA LEU A 4 4.39 -12.28 2.18
C LEU A 4 3.88 -13.17 3.31
N THR A 5 4.41 -12.94 4.51
CA THR A 5 3.97 -13.58 5.74
C THR A 5 3.30 -12.54 6.64
N PRO A 6 2.01 -12.70 6.96
CA PRO A 6 1.28 -11.77 7.83
C PRO A 6 1.96 -11.58 9.19
N VAL A 7 2.18 -10.33 9.57
CA VAL A 7 2.77 -9.99 10.87
C VAL A 7 1.70 -10.13 11.97
N PRO A 8 2.00 -10.72 13.14
CA PRO A 8 1.03 -10.84 14.22
C PRO A 8 0.53 -9.47 14.71
N LEU A 9 -0.74 -9.37 15.11
CA LEU A 9 -1.33 -8.10 15.56
C LEU A 9 -0.56 -7.50 16.75
N ALA A 10 -0.14 -8.33 17.70
CA ALA A 10 0.64 -7.90 18.87
C ALA A 10 1.93 -7.17 18.45
N VAL A 11 2.66 -7.71 17.47
CA VAL A 11 3.90 -7.12 16.96
C VAL A 11 3.63 -5.80 16.25
N LEU A 12 2.59 -5.74 15.40
CA LEU A 12 2.19 -4.52 14.71
C LEU A 12 1.76 -3.42 15.69
N ALA A 13 0.92 -3.75 16.67
CA ALA A 13 0.45 -2.82 17.69
C ALA A 13 1.61 -2.31 18.55
N THR A 14 2.49 -3.21 19.02
CA THR A 14 3.66 -2.83 19.82
C THR A 14 4.62 -1.95 19.03
N ARG A 15 4.92 -2.25 17.76
CA ARG A 15 5.72 -1.36 16.91
C ARG A 15 5.05 0.00 16.76
N LEU A 16 3.77 0.02 16.34
CA LEU A 16 3.00 1.24 16.11
C LEU A 16 3.03 2.19 17.31
N PHE A 17 2.64 1.71 18.49
CA PHE A 17 2.52 2.56 19.68
C PHE A 17 3.88 2.95 20.27
N ARG A 18 4.91 2.09 20.17
CA ARG A 18 6.26 2.47 20.56
C ARG A 18 6.86 3.53 19.64
N GLU A 19 6.65 3.43 18.32
CA GLU A 19 7.13 4.46 17.39
C GLU A 19 6.42 5.80 17.62
N LEU A 20 5.11 5.79 17.87
CA LEU A 20 4.37 7.01 18.18
C LEU A 20 4.88 7.69 19.46
N ALA A 21 5.14 6.89 20.50
CA ALA A 21 5.67 7.38 21.76
C ALA A 21 7.09 7.93 21.62
N GLN A 22 8.00 7.13 21.04
CA GLN A 22 9.46 7.35 21.08
C GLN A 22 9.99 8.13 19.87
N LYS A 23 9.43 7.92 18.67
CA LYS A 23 9.92 8.46 17.40
C LYS A 23 9.01 9.51 16.77
N LYS A 24 7.81 9.72 17.30
CA LYS A 24 6.77 10.59 16.68
C LYS A 24 6.50 10.17 15.22
N ALA A 25 6.43 8.87 15.00
CA ALA A 25 6.12 8.26 13.71
C ALA A 25 5.23 7.04 13.90
N ALA A 26 4.58 6.59 12.83
CA ALA A 26 3.89 5.30 12.78
C ALA A 26 4.38 4.56 11.56
N PHE A 27 5.02 3.40 11.76
CA PHE A 27 5.63 2.62 10.69
C PHE A 27 6.53 3.50 9.81
N ASP A 28 7.44 4.22 10.48
CA ASP A 28 8.38 5.19 9.90
C ASP A 28 7.75 6.41 9.18
N LEU A 29 6.42 6.53 9.09
CA LEU A 29 5.74 7.74 8.63
C LEU A 29 5.69 8.78 9.76
N PRO A 30 6.35 9.95 9.62
CA PRO A 30 6.35 10.96 10.69
C PRO A 30 4.95 11.54 10.94
N VAL A 31 4.62 11.82 12.20
CA VAL A 31 3.33 12.45 12.59
C VAL A 31 3.12 13.79 11.87
N ALA A 32 4.18 14.53 11.56
CA ALA A 32 4.10 15.76 10.76
C ALA A 32 3.62 15.56 9.31
N ARG A 33 3.56 14.31 8.83
CA ARG A 33 3.04 13.92 7.51
C ARG A 33 1.63 13.35 7.56
N PHE A 34 1.07 13.20 8.76
CA PHE A 34 -0.31 12.77 8.95
C PHE A 34 -1.28 13.85 8.46
N PHE A 35 -2.43 13.42 7.92
CA PHE A 35 -3.51 14.34 7.58
C PHE A 35 -4.41 14.57 8.80
N GLN A 36 -4.27 15.76 9.40
CA GLN A 36 -4.95 16.15 10.65
C GLN A 36 -6.36 16.71 10.45
N GLY A 37 -7.01 16.44 9.32
CA GLY A 37 -8.33 16.99 8.99
C GLY A 37 -8.30 18.39 8.38
N ALA A 38 -9.48 18.92 8.06
CA ALA A 38 -9.66 20.27 7.54
C ALA A 38 -10.95 20.89 8.10
N ALA A 39 -11.00 22.22 8.19
CA ALA A 39 -12.23 22.94 8.55
C ALA A 39 -13.29 22.91 7.44
N THR A 40 -12.86 22.77 6.18
CA THR A 40 -13.72 22.55 5.01
C THR A 40 -14.20 21.11 5.01
N ASP A 41 -15.49 20.86 4.75
CA ASP A 41 -16.01 19.50 4.67
C ASP A 41 -15.53 18.82 3.38
N LEU A 42 -14.68 17.80 3.55
CA LEU A 42 -14.16 16.99 2.44
C LEU A 42 -14.94 15.70 2.24
N SER A 43 -16.01 15.48 3.01
CA SER A 43 -16.68 14.19 2.99
C SER A 43 -17.46 13.93 1.72
N ILE A 44 -17.53 12.65 1.37
CA ILE A 44 -18.32 12.13 0.26
C ILE A 44 -19.23 11.01 0.76
N ALA A 45 -20.31 10.75 0.01
CA ALA A 45 -21.18 9.62 0.25
C ALA A 45 -20.83 8.48 -0.72
N LEU A 46 -20.50 7.30 -0.19
CA LEU A 46 -20.25 6.09 -0.95
C LEU A 46 -21.27 5.02 -0.54
N HIS A 47 -22.18 4.69 -1.46
CA HIS A 47 -23.22 3.68 -1.24
C HIS A 47 -24.08 3.86 0.02
N GLY A 48 -24.31 5.11 0.45
CA GLY A 48 -25.06 5.44 1.66
C GLY A 48 -24.19 5.53 2.92
N GLN A 49 -22.91 5.18 2.84
CA GLN A 49 -21.93 5.42 3.88
C GLN A 49 -21.21 6.75 3.66
N ARG A 50 -20.71 7.36 4.74
CA ARG A 50 -19.90 8.57 4.68
C ARG A 50 -18.42 8.21 4.72
N ALA A 51 -17.62 8.81 3.85
CA ALA A 51 -16.17 8.82 3.95
C ALA A 51 -15.70 10.25 4.16
N SER A 52 -14.85 10.50 5.16
CA SER A 52 -14.49 11.88 5.55
C SER A 52 -13.56 12.60 4.56
N THR A 53 -13.04 11.90 3.55
CA THR A 53 -12.28 12.47 2.44
C THR A 53 -12.61 11.68 1.16
N PRO A 54 -12.42 12.26 -0.04
CA PRO A 54 -12.66 11.55 -1.30
C PRO A 54 -11.49 10.65 -1.72
N PHE A 55 -10.44 10.58 -0.89
CA PHE A 55 -9.18 9.92 -1.18
C PHE A 55 -9.15 8.51 -0.59
N GLY A 56 -8.50 7.59 -1.31
CA GLY A 56 -7.82 6.47 -0.67
C GLY A 56 -6.95 5.66 -1.63
N PRO A 57 -6.28 4.61 -1.12
CA PRO A 57 -5.49 3.73 -1.96
C PRO A 57 -6.41 2.88 -2.86
N ALA A 58 -6.00 2.68 -4.12
CA ALA A 58 -6.68 1.73 -5.02
C ALA A 58 -6.28 0.28 -4.67
N ALA A 59 -7.09 -0.71 -5.09
CA ALA A 59 -6.67 -2.11 -5.03
C ALA A 59 -5.31 -2.29 -5.70
N GLY A 60 -4.31 -2.71 -4.92
CA GLY A 60 -2.93 -2.72 -5.35
C GLY A 60 -1.99 -3.06 -4.19
N PRO A 61 -0.66 -2.89 -4.37
CA PRO A 61 0.32 -3.34 -3.39
C PRO A 61 0.17 -2.64 -2.02
N HIS A 62 -0.43 -1.45 -1.97
CA HIS A 62 -0.67 -0.67 -0.74
C HIS A 62 -1.78 -1.23 0.17
N THR A 63 -2.63 -2.14 -0.31
CA THR A 63 -3.80 -2.64 0.41
C THR A 63 -3.76 -4.16 0.63
N GLN A 64 -2.54 -4.70 0.77
CA GLN A 64 -2.31 -6.12 1.09
C GLN A 64 -2.11 -6.35 2.59
N LEU A 65 -1.24 -5.55 3.22
CA LEU A 65 -0.85 -5.71 4.63
C LEU A 65 -1.44 -4.61 5.51
N ALA A 66 -1.70 -4.94 6.78
CA ALA A 66 -2.39 -4.09 7.73
C ALA A 66 -1.68 -2.74 7.95
N GLN A 67 -0.36 -2.75 8.13
CA GLN A 67 0.42 -1.52 8.36
C GLN A 67 0.31 -0.52 7.19
N ASN A 68 0.19 -1.01 5.95
CA ASN A 68 0.11 -0.15 4.76
C ASN A 68 -1.26 0.49 4.58
N ILE A 69 -2.32 -0.24 4.97
CA ILE A 69 -3.67 0.32 5.07
C ILE A 69 -3.68 1.41 6.16
N VAL A 70 -3.10 1.15 7.34
CA VAL A 70 -2.98 2.14 8.42
C VAL A 70 -2.18 3.37 7.97
N LEU A 71 -1.05 3.19 7.28
CA LEU A 71 -0.25 4.28 6.72
C LEU A 71 -1.02 5.14 5.72
N SER A 72 -1.76 4.50 4.80
CA SER A 72 -2.63 5.21 3.85
C SER A 72 -3.73 5.99 4.57
N TRP A 73 -4.31 5.42 5.62
CA TRP A 73 -5.33 6.07 6.43
C TRP A 73 -4.79 7.26 7.23
N LEU A 74 -3.61 7.11 7.85
CA LEU A 74 -2.89 8.17 8.55
C LEU A 74 -2.59 9.35 7.61
N ALA A 75 -2.28 9.06 6.35
CA ALA A 75 -2.07 10.05 5.29
C ALA A 75 -3.37 10.66 4.70
N GLY A 76 -4.54 10.30 5.23
CA GLY A 76 -5.82 10.90 4.88
C GLY A 76 -6.74 10.05 3.99
N GLY A 77 -6.37 8.80 3.69
CA GLY A 77 -7.23 7.87 2.98
C GLY A 77 -8.46 7.48 3.82
N ARG A 78 -9.66 7.60 3.26
CA ARG A 78 -10.94 7.22 3.89
C ARG A 78 -11.79 6.28 3.07
N VAL A 79 -11.42 6.02 1.82
CA VAL A 79 -12.00 4.94 1.02
C VAL A 79 -10.91 3.94 0.67
N ILE A 80 -10.84 2.84 1.43
CA ILE A 80 -9.77 1.85 1.31
C ILE A 80 -10.26 0.72 0.39
N GLU A 81 -9.84 0.73 -0.87
CA GLU A 81 -10.11 -0.37 -1.79
C GLU A 81 -9.10 -1.50 -1.56
N LEU A 82 -9.58 -2.60 -0.99
CA LEU A 82 -8.78 -3.76 -0.61
C LEU A 82 -8.20 -4.46 -1.85
N LYS A 83 -7.05 -5.13 -1.71
CA LYS A 83 -6.43 -5.86 -2.82
C LYS A 83 -7.40 -6.91 -3.36
N THR A 84 -7.49 -7.03 -4.69
CA THR A 84 -8.35 -8.00 -5.36
C THR A 84 -7.98 -9.42 -4.97
N VAL A 85 -8.91 -10.12 -4.32
CA VAL A 85 -8.80 -11.56 -4.04
C VAL A 85 -9.46 -12.40 -5.14
N GLN A 86 -9.04 -13.65 -5.25
CA GLN A 86 -9.62 -14.63 -6.18
C GLN A 86 -9.56 -16.04 -5.58
N ILE A 87 -10.20 -17.01 -6.25
CA ILE A 87 -10.18 -18.41 -5.80
C ILE A 87 -8.78 -19.04 -5.86
N LYS A 88 -7.95 -18.60 -6.82
CA LYS A 88 -6.55 -18.99 -6.94
C LYS A 88 -5.67 -18.07 -6.09
N ASP A 89 -5.51 -18.44 -4.82
CA ASP A 89 -4.78 -17.68 -3.80
C ASP A 89 -3.38 -18.22 -3.50
N ASP A 90 -2.84 -19.05 -4.40
CA ASP A 90 -1.50 -19.67 -4.39
C ASP A 90 -0.67 -19.24 -5.62
N LEU A 91 -0.56 -17.92 -5.83
CA LEU A 91 0.05 -17.35 -7.02
C LEU A 91 1.58 -17.29 -6.94
N VAL A 92 2.23 -17.81 -7.98
CA VAL A 92 3.65 -17.54 -8.23
C VAL A 92 3.77 -16.25 -9.03
N ILE A 93 4.32 -15.21 -8.40
CA ILE A 93 4.52 -13.89 -9.02
C ILE A 93 5.99 -13.73 -9.45
N PRO A 94 6.27 -13.38 -10.72
CA PRO A 94 7.62 -13.10 -11.19
C PRO A 94 8.19 -11.85 -10.49
N ARG A 95 9.45 -11.91 -10.03
CA ARG A 95 10.13 -10.81 -9.32
C ARG A 95 11.42 -10.37 -10.04
N PRO A 96 11.75 -9.07 -10.07
CA PRO A 96 10.94 -7.95 -9.55
C PRO A 96 9.64 -7.78 -10.35
N CYS A 97 8.62 -7.18 -9.74
CA CYS A 97 7.26 -7.11 -10.31
C CYS A 97 6.70 -5.69 -10.51
N ILE A 98 7.39 -4.65 -10.03
CA ILE A 98 6.97 -3.24 -10.12
C ILE A 98 8.12 -2.38 -10.63
N ASP A 99 7.93 -1.71 -11.77
CA ASP A 99 8.83 -0.71 -12.33
C ASP A 99 8.15 0.67 -12.29
N MET A 100 8.70 1.59 -11.49
CA MET A 100 8.25 2.98 -11.38
C MET A 100 9.31 3.98 -11.84
N GLN A 101 10.23 3.54 -12.72
CA GLN A 101 11.34 4.35 -13.20
C GLN A 101 10.87 5.61 -13.93
N THR A 102 9.76 5.54 -14.66
CA THR A 102 9.20 6.69 -15.40
C THR A 102 7.69 6.78 -15.18
N ILE A 103 6.94 6.21 -16.11
CA ILE A 103 5.55 5.79 -15.92
C ILE A 103 5.54 4.45 -15.19
N GLY A 104 4.37 3.98 -14.76
CA GLY A 104 4.29 2.77 -13.95
C GLY A 104 4.08 1.53 -14.80
N PHE A 105 4.81 0.47 -14.51
CA PHE A 105 4.58 -0.87 -15.05
C PHE A 105 4.58 -1.91 -13.94
N ASN A 106 3.75 -2.94 -14.10
CA ASN A 106 3.76 -4.10 -13.22
C ASN A 106 3.51 -5.40 -13.99
N VAL A 107 3.95 -6.52 -13.42
CA VAL A 107 3.64 -7.89 -13.89
C VAL A 107 2.85 -8.70 -12.84
N GLU A 108 2.64 -8.15 -11.64
CA GLU A 108 1.70 -8.68 -10.65
C GLU A 108 0.24 -8.34 -11.01
N TRP A 109 -0.71 -9.19 -10.64
CA TRP A 109 -2.11 -9.02 -11.07
C TRP A 109 -3.17 -9.36 -10.00
N SER A 110 -2.82 -9.96 -8.87
CA SER A 110 -3.78 -10.28 -7.80
C SER A 110 -3.09 -10.31 -6.42
N GLN A 111 -3.84 -10.67 -5.38
CA GLN A 111 -3.41 -10.76 -3.98
C GLN A 111 -2.41 -11.89 -3.77
N GLU A 112 -1.38 -11.61 -2.96
CA GLU A 112 -0.30 -12.55 -2.63
C GLU A 112 -0.59 -13.40 -1.40
N LEU A 113 -1.47 -12.92 -0.53
CA LEU A 113 -1.92 -13.63 0.66
C LEU A 113 -3.08 -14.58 0.33
N THR A 114 -3.18 -15.67 1.08
CA THR A 114 -4.38 -16.51 1.04
C THR A 114 -5.64 -15.71 1.40
N LEU A 115 -6.82 -16.22 1.04
CA LEU A 115 -8.10 -15.58 1.38
C LEU A 115 -8.25 -15.34 2.90
N ALA A 116 -7.85 -16.31 3.72
CA ALA A 116 -7.95 -16.22 5.19
C ALA A 116 -6.95 -15.19 5.76
N GLN A 117 -5.72 -15.17 5.26
CA GLN A 117 -4.71 -14.19 5.66
C GLN A 117 -5.12 -12.77 5.25
N SER A 118 -5.65 -12.60 4.03
CA SER A 118 -6.17 -11.31 3.55
C SER A 118 -7.28 -10.78 4.45
N LEU A 119 -8.27 -11.62 4.77
CA LEU A 119 -9.34 -11.26 5.70
C LEU A 119 -8.78 -10.82 7.05
N GLU A 120 -7.83 -11.57 7.62
CA GLU A 120 -7.22 -11.22 8.90
C GLU A 120 -6.46 -9.90 8.85
N GLU A 121 -5.67 -9.63 7.80
CA GLU A 121 -4.95 -8.36 7.61
C GLU A 121 -5.90 -7.16 7.54
N TYR A 122 -7.07 -7.32 6.90
CA TYR A 122 -8.06 -6.25 6.80
C TYR A 122 -8.73 -5.97 8.14
N VAL A 123 -9.02 -7.02 8.93
CA VAL A 123 -9.55 -6.86 10.29
C VAL A 123 -8.48 -6.25 11.22
N LYS A 124 -7.21 -6.67 11.13
CA LYS A 124 -6.10 -6.05 11.87
C LYS A 124 -5.99 -4.56 11.55
N ALA A 125 -6.05 -4.18 10.28
CA ALA A 125 -5.99 -2.78 9.87
C ALA A 125 -7.13 -1.96 10.50
N SER A 126 -8.36 -2.46 10.45
CA SER A 126 -9.52 -1.81 11.08
C SER A 126 -9.34 -1.67 12.59
N MET A 127 -8.89 -2.72 13.27
CA MET A 127 -8.63 -2.68 14.72
C MET A 127 -7.54 -1.69 15.09
N LEU A 128 -6.41 -1.67 14.36
CA LEU A 128 -5.33 -0.71 14.59
C LEU A 128 -5.80 0.74 14.39
N ILE A 129 -6.65 1.00 13.39
CA ILE A 129 -7.27 2.31 13.17
C ILE A 129 -8.15 2.71 14.37
N ASP A 130 -8.97 1.80 14.88
CA ASP A 130 -9.83 2.09 16.04
C ASP A 130 -9.00 2.29 17.32
N MET A 131 -7.91 1.54 17.51
CA MET A 131 -6.94 1.76 18.59
C MET A 131 -6.29 3.15 18.49
N LEU A 132 -5.90 3.59 17.30
CA LEU A 132 -5.33 4.93 17.07
C LEU A 132 -6.32 6.05 17.40
N LYS A 133 -7.59 5.88 17.04
CA LYS A 133 -8.68 6.81 17.42
C LYS A 133 -8.85 6.86 18.93
N ALA A 134 -8.98 5.70 19.58
CA ALA A 134 -9.18 5.58 21.03
C ALA A 134 -8.00 6.16 21.83
N ALA A 135 -6.77 6.00 21.33
CA ALA A 135 -5.57 6.55 21.94
C ALA A 135 -5.34 8.05 21.67
N GLY A 136 -6.23 8.71 20.91
CA GLY A 136 -6.16 10.15 20.66
C GLY A 136 -5.13 10.59 19.62
N TRP A 137 -4.53 9.66 18.86
CA TRP A 137 -3.59 9.99 17.77
C TRP A 137 -4.30 10.46 16.49
N ALA A 138 -5.62 10.30 16.44
CA ALA A 138 -6.42 10.51 15.25
C ALA A 138 -7.79 11.15 15.56
N THR A 139 -7.82 12.12 16.48
CA THR A 139 -9.06 12.75 16.95
C THR A 139 -9.83 13.53 15.87
N SER A 140 -9.16 14.01 14.83
CA SER A 140 -9.80 14.67 13.68
C SER A 140 -10.13 13.73 12.52
N TYR A 141 -9.94 12.41 12.71
CA TYR A 141 -10.15 11.41 11.68
C TYR A 141 -11.59 10.90 11.75
N GLY A 142 -12.41 11.24 10.75
CA GLY A 142 -13.79 10.74 10.70
C GLY A 142 -13.96 9.42 9.96
N ASP A 143 -15.19 9.15 9.55
CA ASP A 143 -15.68 7.92 8.93
C ASP A 143 -14.81 7.41 7.77
N THR A 144 -14.64 6.08 7.74
CA THR A 144 -13.82 5.33 6.78
C THR A 144 -14.68 4.22 6.19
N VAL A 145 -14.59 4.05 4.87
CA VAL A 145 -15.25 2.97 4.12
C VAL A 145 -14.17 2.02 3.61
N PHE A 146 -14.32 0.74 3.92
CA PHE A 146 -13.55 -0.32 3.27
C PHE A 146 -14.37 -0.86 2.11
N ASP A 147 -13.72 -1.01 0.95
CA ASP A 147 -14.33 -1.57 -0.25
C ASP A 147 -13.64 -2.88 -0.61
N MET A 148 -14.42 -3.97 -0.63
CA MET A 148 -13.88 -5.28 -1.03
C MET A 148 -13.46 -5.23 -2.50
N SER A 149 -12.50 -6.06 -2.89
CA SER A 149 -12.21 -6.29 -4.30
C SER A 149 -12.13 -7.77 -4.59
N VAL A 150 -12.91 -8.23 -5.56
CA VAL A 150 -12.96 -9.64 -5.99
C VAL A 150 -12.90 -9.73 -7.51
N GLY A 151 -12.44 -10.86 -8.03
CA GLY A 151 -12.48 -11.15 -9.47
C GLY A 151 -12.28 -12.63 -9.77
N TYR A 152 -11.89 -12.92 -11.02
CA TYR A 152 -11.62 -14.22 -11.64
C TYR A 152 -12.80 -14.70 -12.49
N ASP A 153 -13.61 -15.62 -12.00
CA ASP A 153 -14.81 -16.14 -12.66
C ASP A 153 -15.96 -16.33 -11.66
N LEU A 154 -17.18 -16.52 -12.16
CA LEU A 154 -18.38 -16.70 -11.34
C LEU A 154 -18.30 -17.96 -10.49
N ALA A 155 -17.73 -19.04 -11.03
CA ALA A 155 -17.58 -20.30 -10.30
C ALA A 155 -16.70 -20.13 -9.05
N GLY A 156 -15.57 -19.44 -9.20
CA GLY A 156 -14.66 -19.07 -8.13
C GLY A 156 -15.30 -18.14 -7.12
N ILE A 157 -16.02 -17.11 -7.57
CA ILE A 157 -16.71 -16.17 -6.69
C ILE A 157 -17.87 -16.83 -5.91
N ARG A 158 -18.54 -17.82 -6.51
CA ARG A 158 -19.56 -18.66 -5.84
C ARG A 158 -18.99 -19.67 -4.87
N SER A 159 -17.69 -19.95 -4.93
CA SER A 159 -17.05 -20.95 -4.07
C SER A 159 -17.26 -20.64 -2.59
N ALA A 160 -17.28 -21.69 -1.76
CA ALA A 160 -17.38 -21.54 -0.31
C ALA A 160 -16.25 -20.68 0.27
N ARG A 161 -15.04 -20.74 -0.31
CA ARG A 161 -13.87 -19.99 0.16
C ARG A 161 -14.02 -18.48 -0.07
N VAL A 162 -14.39 -18.06 -1.28
CA VAL A 162 -14.59 -16.63 -1.58
C VAL A 162 -15.84 -16.07 -0.89
N ARG A 163 -16.91 -16.87 -0.78
CA ARG A 163 -18.08 -16.50 0.04
C ARG A 163 -17.72 -16.32 1.51
N ALA A 164 -16.90 -17.19 2.10
CA ALA A 164 -16.45 -17.06 3.49
C ALA A 164 -15.62 -15.80 3.70
N PHE A 165 -14.76 -15.44 2.73
CA PHE A 165 -14.02 -14.17 2.75
C PHE A 165 -14.97 -12.95 2.78
N MET A 166 -15.94 -12.88 1.85
CA MET A 166 -16.89 -11.77 1.80
C MET A 166 -17.75 -11.70 3.07
N ALA A 167 -18.27 -12.85 3.53
CA ALA A 167 -19.04 -12.94 4.76
C ALA A 167 -18.24 -12.49 5.99
N GLY A 168 -16.94 -12.83 6.07
CA GLY A 168 -16.07 -12.41 7.15
C GLY A 168 -15.80 -10.90 7.19
N LEU A 169 -15.87 -10.20 6.06
CA LEU A 169 -15.80 -8.72 6.04
C LEU A 169 -17.17 -8.07 6.34
N MET A 170 -18.27 -8.75 6.03
CA MET A 170 -19.61 -8.31 6.42
C MET A 170 -19.88 -8.54 7.92
N ASP A 171 -19.25 -9.55 8.52
CA ASP A 171 -19.27 -9.85 9.95
C ASP A 171 -17.95 -10.48 10.40
N ALA A 172 -17.07 -9.63 10.95
CA ALA A 172 -15.77 -9.97 11.49
C ALA A 172 -15.79 -10.24 13.01
N THR A 173 -16.97 -10.37 13.64
CA THR A 173 -17.09 -10.47 15.11
C THR A 173 -16.18 -11.52 15.72
N ALA A 174 -16.12 -12.72 15.13
CA ALA A 174 -15.28 -13.82 15.61
C ALA A 174 -13.77 -13.52 15.46
N ILE A 175 -13.37 -12.87 14.37
CA ILE A 175 -11.96 -12.52 14.11
C ILE A 175 -11.52 -11.40 15.04
N VAL A 176 -12.36 -10.37 15.21
CA VAL A 176 -12.13 -9.27 16.16
C VAL A 176 -11.97 -9.82 17.58
N ALA A 177 -12.84 -10.75 18.02
CA ALA A 177 -12.72 -11.36 19.34
C ALA A 177 -11.37 -12.09 19.52
N ARG A 178 -11.00 -12.95 18.56
CA ARG A 178 -9.72 -13.68 18.59
C ARG A 178 -8.50 -12.75 18.57
N LEU A 179 -8.55 -11.68 17.78
CA LEU A 179 -7.46 -10.72 17.67
C LEU A 179 -7.39 -9.78 18.90
N ARG A 180 -8.53 -9.47 19.53
CA ARG A 180 -8.59 -8.66 20.76
C ARG A 180 -7.76 -9.32 21.88
N ASP A 181 -7.81 -10.64 21.98
CA ASP A 181 -7.04 -11.41 22.96
C ASP A 181 -5.52 -11.35 22.71
N GLN A 182 -5.09 -10.94 21.51
CA GLN A 182 -3.68 -10.75 21.16
C GLN A 182 -3.17 -9.33 21.41
N ILE A 183 -4.02 -8.40 21.85
CA ILE A 183 -3.56 -7.03 22.18
C ILE A 183 -2.63 -7.13 23.40
N PRO A 184 -1.40 -6.60 23.31
CA PRO A 184 -0.38 -6.77 24.34
C PRO A 184 -0.79 -6.13 25.67
N ALA A 185 -0.26 -6.64 26.79
CA ALA A 185 -0.58 -6.13 28.13
C ALA A 185 -0.27 -4.63 28.30
N SER A 186 0.80 -4.14 27.66
CA SER A 186 1.15 -2.71 27.62
C SER A 186 0.06 -1.83 26.98
N LEU A 187 -0.81 -2.42 26.16
CA LEU A 187 -1.96 -1.79 25.50
C LEU A 187 -3.29 -2.33 26.02
N ALA A 188 -3.33 -2.95 27.21
CA ALA A 188 -4.55 -3.55 27.76
C ALA A 188 -5.72 -2.56 27.86
N HIS A 189 -5.43 -1.27 28.12
CA HIS A 189 -6.42 -0.21 28.16
C HIS A 189 -7.15 0.03 26.81
N LEU A 190 -6.64 -0.50 25.70
CA LEU A 190 -7.25 -0.43 24.37
C LEU A 190 -8.04 -1.70 24.02
N ARG A 191 -8.02 -2.76 24.84
CA ARG A 191 -8.75 -4.02 24.57
C ARG A 191 -10.26 -3.82 24.50
N ASP A 192 -10.78 -2.90 25.31
CA ASP A 192 -12.20 -2.56 25.39
C ASP A 192 -12.64 -1.51 24.35
N THR A 193 -11.77 -1.17 23.39
CA THR A 193 -12.14 -0.32 22.25
C THR A 193 -13.34 -0.93 21.52
N PRO A 194 -14.37 -0.14 21.16
CA PRO A 194 -15.51 -0.61 20.41
C PRO A 194 -15.13 -0.86 18.94
N PHE A 195 -14.40 -1.95 18.70
CA PHE A 195 -13.93 -2.35 17.38
C PHE A 195 -15.08 -2.57 16.40
N ALA A 196 -14.96 -2.03 15.19
CA ALA A 196 -15.89 -2.33 14.11
C ALA A 196 -15.91 -3.83 13.79
N THR A 197 -17.10 -4.45 13.83
CA THR A 197 -17.29 -5.85 13.43
C THR A 197 -17.92 -6.00 12.06
N ARG A 198 -18.53 -4.94 11.51
CA ARG A 198 -18.96 -4.88 10.11
C ARG A 198 -17.94 -4.03 9.36
N ILE A 199 -17.03 -4.68 8.62
CA ILE A 199 -15.91 -3.99 7.96
C ILE A 199 -16.36 -3.40 6.63
N SER A 200 -17.10 -4.16 5.82
CA SER A 200 -17.56 -3.71 4.51
C SER A 200 -18.86 -4.39 4.07
N ASP A 201 -19.66 -3.66 3.30
CA ASP A 201 -20.84 -4.14 2.55
C ASP A 201 -20.83 -3.68 1.08
N THR A 202 -19.68 -3.23 0.60
CA THR A 202 -19.44 -2.80 -0.78
C THR A 202 -18.31 -3.61 -1.41
N VAL A 203 -18.42 -3.86 -2.72
CA VAL A 203 -17.42 -4.59 -3.49
C VAL A 203 -17.19 -3.97 -4.86
N THR A 204 -15.92 -3.76 -5.18
CA THR A 204 -15.44 -3.53 -6.54
C THR A 204 -15.14 -4.87 -7.23
N LEU A 205 -15.90 -5.19 -8.27
CA LEU A 205 -15.62 -6.30 -9.18
C LEU A 205 -14.49 -5.89 -10.13
N SER A 206 -13.32 -6.51 -9.97
CA SER A 206 -12.17 -6.33 -10.86
C SER A 206 -12.31 -7.18 -12.11
N THR A 207 -12.62 -6.57 -13.26
CA THR A 207 -12.68 -7.30 -14.54
C THR A 207 -11.26 -7.55 -15.04
N PHE A 208 -10.81 -8.79 -14.99
CA PHE A 208 -9.52 -9.17 -15.58
C PHE A 208 -9.57 -9.02 -17.11
N HIS A 209 -8.42 -8.72 -17.71
CA HIS A 209 -8.30 -8.76 -19.17
C HIS A 209 -8.67 -10.15 -19.70
N GLY A 210 -9.56 -10.19 -20.68
CA GLY A 210 -10.13 -11.39 -21.28
C GLY A 210 -11.35 -11.97 -20.56
N CYS A 211 -11.86 -11.32 -19.51
CA CYS A 211 -13.10 -11.75 -18.85
C CYS A 211 -14.32 -11.51 -19.77
N PRO A 212 -15.11 -12.54 -20.10
CA PRO A 212 -16.27 -12.39 -20.98
C PRO A 212 -17.31 -11.42 -20.39
N PRO A 213 -17.97 -10.59 -21.22
CA PRO A 213 -18.96 -9.61 -20.74
C PRO A 213 -20.16 -10.25 -20.02
N GLN A 214 -20.59 -11.43 -20.46
CA GLN A 214 -21.66 -12.18 -19.78
C GLN A 214 -21.23 -12.66 -18.40
N GLU A 215 -19.95 -12.99 -18.23
CA GLU A 215 -19.38 -13.40 -16.95
C GLU A 215 -19.34 -12.20 -15.98
N ILE A 216 -18.89 -11.03 -16.46
CA ILE A 216 -18.89 -9.78 -15.69
C ILE A 216 -20.30 -9.46 -15.18
N GLU A 217 -21.29 -9.50 -16.07
CA GLU A 217 -22.69 -9.23 -15.71
C GLU A 217 -23.24 -10.25 -14.71
N ALA A 218 -22.97 -11.54 -14.92
CA ALA A 218 -23.44 -12.60 -14.04
C ALA A 218 -22.82 -12.52 -12.63
N ILE A 219 -21.53 -12.19 -12.54
CA ILE A 219 -20.86 -11.96 -11.26
C ILE A 219 -21.46 -10.75 -10.55
N ALA A 220 -21.61 -9.61 -11.23
CA ALA A 220 -22.18 -8.42 -10.61
C ALA A 220 -23.63 -8.65 -10.14
N ALA A 221 -24.44 -9.36 -10.94
CA ALA A 221 -25.79 -9.75 -10.54
C ALA A 221 -25.79 -10.66 -9.31
N PHE A 222 -24.89 -11.65 -9.25
CA PHE A 222 -24.73 -12.54 -8.09
C PHE A 222 -24.35 -11.75 -6.82
N LEU A 223 -23.39 -10.84 -6.91
CA LEU A 223 -22.97 -10.00 -5.78
C LEU A 223 -24.11 -9.10 -5.27
N LEU A 224 -24.90 -8.53 -6.18
CA LEU A 224 -26.08 -7.72 -5.85
C LEU A 224 -27.21 -8.56 -5.22
N GLN A 225 -27.59 -9.67 -5.86
CA GLN A 225 -28.80 -10.44 -5.52
C GLN A 225 -28.57 -11.45 -4.40
N GLU A 226 -27.52 -12.27 -4.52
CA GLU A 226 -27.32 -13.44 -3.65
C GLU A 226 -26.42 -13.12 -2.45
N VAL A 227 -25.43 -12.23 -2.62
CA VAL A 227 -24.56 -11.80 -1.51
C VAL A 227 -25.13 -10.56 -0.81
N GLY A 228 -25.82 -9.69 -1.55
CA GLY A 228 -26.47 -8.50 -1.00
C GLY A 228 -25.52 -7.31 -0.80
N LEU A 229 -24.50 -7.17 -1.64
CA LEU A 229 -23.51 -6.09 -1.58
C LEU A 229 -23.88 -4.92 -2.50
N HIS A 230 -23.35 -3.75 -2.20
CA HIS A 230 -23.24 -2.66 -3.18
C HIS A 230 -22.09 -2.98 -4.15
N VAL A 231 -22.27 -2.72 -5.45
CA VAL A 231 -21.35 -3.21 -6.49
C VAL A 231 -20.82 -2.09 -7.38
N VAL A 232 -19.49 -2.05 -7.55
CA VAL A 232 -18.81 -1.24 -8.55
C VAL A 232 -18.14 -2.16 -9.56
N VAL A 233 -18.34 -1.96 -10.87
CA VAL A 233 -17.64 -2.73 -11.91
C VAL A 233 -16.43 -1.94 -12.40
N LYS A 234 -15.22 -2.46 -12.18
CA LYS A 234 -13.95 -1.83 -12.61
C LYS A 234 -13.59 -2.25 -14.01
N LEU A 235 -13.64 -1.31 -14.95
CA LEU A 235 -13.56 -1.53 -16.39
C LEU A 235 -12.15 -1.31 -16.96
N ASN A 236 -11.86 -1.96 -18.09
CA ASN A 236 -10.56 -1.92 -18.75
C ASN A 236 -10.43 -0.73 -19.74
N PRO A 237 -9.21 -0.18 -19.94
CA PRO A 237 -8.96 0.93 -20.86
C PRO A 237 -9.15 0.57 -22.35
N THR A 238 -9.10 -0.72 -22.67
CA THR A 238 -9.30 -1.29 -24.03
C THR A 238 -10.65 -0.92 -24.64
N LEU A 239 -11.63 -0.53 -23.81
CA LEU A 239 -12.94 -0.02 -24.21
C LEU A 239 -12.91 1.19 -25.16
N LEU A 240 -11.80 1.94 -25.21
CA LEU A 240 -11.67 3.02 -26.20
C LEU A 240 -11.57 2.49 -27.65
N GLY A 241 -11.17 1.23 -27.80
CA GLY A 241 -10.90 0.60 -29.08
C GLY A 241 -9.46 0.81 -29.56
N ARG A 242 -8.96 -0.14 -30.35
CA ARG A 242 -7.56 -0.21 -30.78
C ARG A 242 -7.07 1.06 -31.46
N ALA A 243 -7.78 1.51 -32.48
CA ALA A 243 -7.36 2.65 -33.29
C ALA A 243 -7.16 3.92 -32.44
N GLN A 244 -8.09 4.17 -31.51
CA GLN A 244 -8.03 5.36 -30.68
C GLN A 244 -6.97 5.27 -29.59
N VAL A 245 -6.83 4.11 -28.93
CA VAL A 245 -5.75 3.90 -27.94
C VAL A 245 -4.39 4.14 -28.60
N THR A 246 -4.16 3.59 -29.80
CA THR A 246 -2.92 3.80 -30.55
C THR A 246 -2.72 5.27 -30.92
N GLU A 247 -3.73 5.95 -31.49
CA GLU A 247 -3.64 7.39 -31.83
C GLU A 247 -3.26 8.23 -30.60
N ILE A 248 -3.92 8.01 -29.48
CA ILE A 248 -3.68 8.79 -28.25
C ILE A 248 -2.26 8.53 -27.73
N LEU A 249 -1.87 7.26 -27.57
CA LEU A 249 -0.56 6.93 -27.02
C LEU A 249 0.57 7.43 -27.93
N HIS A 250 0.48 7.20 -29.24
CA HIS A 250 1.60 7.44 -30.16
C HIS A 250 1.64 8.86 -30.71
N GLU A 251 0.49 9.39 -31.14
CA GLU A 251 0.43 10.66 -31.87
C GLU A 251 0.12 11.85 -30.96
N ARG A 252 -0.71 11.67 -29.92
CA ARG A 252 -1.04 12.76 -28.98
C ARG A 252 -0.03 12.86 -27.84
N LEU A 253 0.25 11.74 -27.19
CA LEU A 253 1.08 11.70 -25.99
C LEU A 253 2.56 11.40 -26.29
N GLY A 254 2.88 10.82 -27.44
CA GLY A 254 4.26 10.58 -27.88
C GLY A 254 4.92 9.28 -27.36
N TYR A 255 4.17 8.37 -26.74
CA TYR A 255 4.66 7.07 -26.25
C TYR A 255 4.70 6.01 -27.36
N ARG A 256 5.54 6.23 -28.37
CA ARG A 256 5.65 5.37 -29.56
C ARG A 256 6.24 3.98 -29.29
N ASP A 257 6.85 3.80 -28.13
CA ASP A 257 7.41 2.55 -27.62
C ASP A 257 6.36 1.63 -26.98
N LEU A 258 5.18 2.15 -26.65
CA LEU A 258 4.11 1.36 -26.04
C LEU A 258 3.28 0.63 -27.10
N ASN A 259 3.43 -0.70 -27.18
CA ASN A 259 2.59 -1.53 -28.03
C ASN A 259 1.49 -2.23 -27.20
N VAL A 260 0.23 -2.07 -27.61
CA VAL A 260 -0.89 -2.83 -27.03
C VAL A 260 -1.21 -3.99 -27.99
N PRO A 261 -1.09 -5.26 -27.56
CA PRO A 261 -1.30 -6.40 -28.44
C PRO A 261 -2.77 -6.46 -28.90
N ALA A 262 -3.01 -6.82 -30.17
CA ALA A 262 -4.36 -6.89 -30.76
C ALA A 262 -5.31 -7.79 -29.93
N ALA A 263 -4.79 -8.91 -29.43
CA ALA A 263 -5.53 -9.86 -28.60
C ALA A 263 -6.07 -9.26 -27.28
N ALA A 264 -5.53 -8.12 -26.81
CA ALA A 264 -6.09 -7.41 -25.65
C ALA A 264 -7.47 -6.80 -25.96
N PHE A 265 -7.71 -6.40 -27.20
CA PHE A 265 -9.00 -5.85 -27.64
C PHE A 265 -9.98 -6.95 -28.02
N ASP A 266 -9.51 -8.04 -28.64
CA ASP A 266 -10.38 -9.11 -29.12
C ASP A 266 -11.06 -9.91 -27.99
N LYS A 267 -10.43 -9.96 -26.82
CA LYS A 267 -10.89 -10.74 -25.66
C LYS A 267 -11.65 -9.93 -24.62
N ASP A 268 -11.43 -8.62 -24.57
CA ASP A 268 -12.09 -7.73 -23.61
C ASP A 268 -13.52 -7.39 -24.07
N ALA A 269 -14.37 -6.99 -23.13
CA ALA A 269 -15.73 -6.53 -23.43
C ALA A 269 -15.72 -5.30 -24.36
N THR A 270 -16.68 -5.24 -25.29
CA THR A 270 -16.87 -4.05 -26.15
C THR A 270 -17.67 -2.96 -25.46
N TRP A 271 -17.62 -1.74 -26.00
CA TRP A 271 -18.36 -0.60 -25.47
C TRP A 271 -19.88 -0.83 -25.45
N GLU A 272 -20.43 -1.41 -26.51
CA GLU A 272 -21.86 -1.74 -26.64
C GLU A 272 -22.29 -2.78 -25.60
N GLN A 273 -21.44 -3.78 -25.33
CA GLN A 273 -21.71 -4.79 -24.32
C GLN A 273 -21.70 -4.19 -22.91
N VAL A 274 -20.69 -3.38 -22.60
CA VAL A 274 -20.56 -2.70 -21.29
C VAL A 274 -21.73 -1.77 -21.02
N THR A 275 -22.07 -0.91 -21.97
CA THR A 275 -23.22 0.00 -21.82
C THR A 275 -24.54 -0.78 -21.67
N GLY A 276 -24.69 -1.89 -22.40
CA GLY A 276 -25.84 -2.79 -22.27
C GLY A 276 -26.01 -3.36 -20.86
N PHE A 277 -24.97 -4.00 -20.30
CA PHE A 277 -25.09 -4.61 -18.98
C PHE A 277 -25.11 -3.58 -17.85
N VAL A 278 -24.44 -2.43 -17.98
CA VAL A 278 -24.47 -1.35 -16.97
C VAL A 278 -25.90 -0.86 -16.76
N GLY A 279 -26.67 -0.68 -17.83
CA GLY A 279 -28.08 -0.28 -17.74
C GLY A 279 -28.94 -1.32 -16.99
N ARG A 280 -28.75 -2.61 -17.29
CA ARG A 280 -29.49 -3.72 -16.66
C ARG A 280 -29.11 -3.92 -15.20
N LEU A 281 -27.82 -3.93 -14.87
CA LEU A 281 -27.32 -4.03 -13.50
C LEU A 281 -27.76 -2.84 -12.64
N GLY A 282 -27.78 -1.63 -13.22
CA GLY A 282 -28.31 -0.45 -12.55
C GLY A 282 -29.79 -0.60 -12.19
N ALA A 283 -30.62 -1.09 -13.11
CA ALA A 283 -32.04 -1.35 -12.85
C ALA A 283 -32.24 -2.47 -11.81
N LEU A 284 -31.41 -3.51 -11.86
CA LEU A 284 -31.42 -4.59 -10.89
C LEU A 284 -31.03 -4.09 -9.49
N ALA A 285 -29.96 -3.31 -9.36
CA ALA A 285 -29.56 -2.75 -8.07
C ALA A 285 -30.67 -1.90 -7.47
N GLN A 286 -31.33 -1.07 -8.29
CA GLN A 286 -32.48 -0.26 -7.85
C GLN A 286 -33.63 -1.13 -7.33
N SER A 287 -34.00 -2.21 -8.01
CA SER A 287 -35.10 -3.09 -7.56
C SER A 287 -34.78 -3.82 -6.26
N LEU A 288 -33.51 -3.99 -5.93
CA LEU A 288 -33.02 -4.61 -4.70
C LEU A 288 -32.74 -3.60 -3.56
N GLY A 289 -32.91 -2.30 -3.80
CA GLY A 289 -32.49 -1.26 -2.84
C GLY A 289 -30.98 -1.21 -2.62
N ARG A 290 -30.20 -1.61 -3.63
CA ARG A 290 -28.73 -1.60 -3.65
C ARG A 290 -28.21 -0.49 -4.55
N ASN A 291 -26.92 -0.21 -4.39
CA ASN A 291 -26.23 0.82 -5.16
C ASN A 291 -25.30 0.15 -6.15
N PHE A 292 -25.21 0.73 -7.34
CA PHE A 292 -24.37 0.24 -8.43
C PHE A 292 -23.57 1.38 -9.04
N GLY A 293 -22.32 1.12 -9.40
CA GLY A 293 -21.44 2.10 -10.04
C GLY A 293 -20.43 1.44 -10.97
N VAL A 294 -19.58 2.28 -11.57
CA VAL A 294 -18.46 1.84 -12.40
C VAL A 294 -17.15 2.47 -11.93
N LYS A 295 -16.03 1.81 -12.23
CA LYS A 295 -14.70 2.34 -11.97
C LYS A 295 -13.87 2.43 -13.25
N PHE A 296 -13.31 3.61 -13.51
CA PHE A 296 -12.34 3.84 -14.59
C PHE A 296 -10.97 4.15 -13.98
N SER A 297 -9.96 3.30 -14.10
CA SER A 297 -9.95 2.01 -14.81
C SER A 297 -9.04 0.98 -14.12
N ASN A 298 -9.01 -0.22 -14.70
CA ASN A 298 -7.88 -1.13 -14.54
C ASN A 298 -6.64 -0.62 -15.30
N THR A 299 -5.49 -1.28 -15.12
CA THR A 299 -4.27 -1.02 -15.90
C THR A 299 -4.46 -1.38 -17.38
N LEU A 300 -3.53 -0.95 -18.26
CA LEU A 300 -3.54 -1.31 -19.69
C LEU A 300 -2.45 -2.34 -19.99
N LEU A 301 -2.81 -3.51 -20.52
CA LEU A 301 -1.85 -4.50 -21.01
C LEU A 301 -1.03 -3.94 -22.18
N VAL A 302 0.30 -4.05 -22.11
CA VAL A 302 1.25 -3.69 -23.19
C VAL A 302 2.32 -4.78 -23.32
N ASP A 303 3.00 -4.83 -24.47
CA ASP A 303 4.16 -5.69 -24.62
C ASP A 303 5.32 -5.20 -23.73
N ASN A 304 6.00 -6.15 -23.09
CA ASN A 304 7.16 -5.85 -22.27
C ASN A 304 8.37 -5.56 -23.16
N HIS A 305 8.80 -4.31 -23.19
CA HIS A 305 10.00 -3.84 -23.89
C HIS A 305 11.17 -3.55 -22.93
N LYS A 306 11.00 -3.80 -21.63
CA LYS A 306 11.97 -3.49 -20.57
C LYS A 306 12.83 -4.71 -20.24
N SER A 307 14.03 -4.46 -19.73
CA SER A 307 14.93 -5.49 -19.19
C SER A 307 14.88 -5.62 -17.67
N PHE A 308 13.95 -4.92 -17.00
CA PHE A 308 13.83 -4.89 -15.54
C PHE A 308 13.10 -6.12 -15.00
N PHE A 309 12.00 -6.52 -15.63
CA PHE A 309 11.26 -7.73 -15.28
C PHE A 309 11.99 -8.99 -15.76
N PRO A 310 11.68 -10.18 -15.18
CA PRO A 310 12.20 -11.45 -15.68
C PRO A 310 11.97 -11.61 -17.18
N SER A 311 12.95 -12.18 -17.89
CA SER A 311 12.89 -12.33 -19.36
C SER A 311 11.77 -13.27 -19.85
N SER A 312 11.17 -14.05 -18.94
CA SER A 312 9.93 -14.81 -19.15
C SER A 312 8.73 -13.91 -19.43
N GLU A 313 8.68 -12.72 -18.86
CA GLU A 313 7.54 -11.82 -18.95
C GLU A 313 7.52 -11.11 -20.29
N LYS A 314 6.58 -11.49 -21.16
CA LYS A 314 6.40 -10.90 -22.49
C LYS A 314 5.44 -9.72 -22.50
N GLN A 315 4.65 -9.58 -21.44
CA GLN A 315 3.65 -8.53 -21.29
C GLN A 315 3.78 -7.88 -19.92
N MET A 316 3.32 -6.64 -19.81
CA MET A 316 3.27 -5.89 -18.56
C MET A 316 2.05 -4.97 -18.57
N TYR A 317 1.72 -4.44 -17.40
CA TYR A 317 0.53 -3.61 -17.19
C TYR A 317 0.93 -2.16 -16.95
N LEU A 318 0.52 -1.27 -17.86
CA LEU A 318 0.75 0.16 -17.80
C LEU A 318 -0.17 0.84 -16.80
N SER A 319 0.42 1.71 -15.97
CA SER A 319 -0.23 2.65 -15.07
C SER A 319 0.41 4.05 -15.14
N GLY A 320 -0.14 5.00 -14.38
CA GLY A 320 0.39 6.36 -14.33
C GLY A 320 -0.18 7.31 -15.40
N PRO A 321 0.56 8.35 -15.80
CA PRO A 321 0.04 9.48 -16.59
C PRO A 321 -0.68 9.13 -17.90
N PRO A 322 -0.21 8.20 -18.77
CA PRO A 322 -0.93 7.86 -20.00
C PRO A 322 -2.29 7.23 -19.71
N LEU A 323 -2.36 6.39 -18.68
CA LEU A 323 -3.60 5.75 -18.25
C LEU A 323 -4.64 6.78 -17.77
N HIS A 324 -4.21 7.89 -17.18
CA HIS A 324 -5.11 8.99 -16.81
C HIS A 324 -5.91 9.50 -18.00
N VAL A 325 -5.22 9.73 -19.13
CA VAL A 325 -5.82 10.26 -20.36
C VAL A 325 -6.84 9.28 -20.94
N LEU A 326 -6.46 8.01 -21.06
CA LEU A 326 -7.34 6.97 -21.57
C LEU A 326 -8.58 6.80 -20.67
N ALA A 327 -8.39 6.74 -19.36
CA ALA A 327 -9.49 6.57 -18.41
C ALA A 327 -10.44 7.78 -18.40
N MET A 328 -9.94 9.02 -18.49
CA MET A 328 -10.78 10.22 -18.51
C MET A 328 -11.61 10.36 -19.79
N LEU A 329 -11.08 9.92 -20.94
CA LEU A 329 -11.86 9.83 -22.17
C LEU A 329 -13.02 8.82 -22.04
N LEU A 330 -12.79 7.71 -21.36
CA LEU A 330 -13.86 6.75 -21.04
C LEU A 330 -14.90 7.36 -20.09
N VAL A 331 -14.49 8.13 -19.08
CA VAL A 331 -15.42 8.89 -18.22
C VAL A 331 -16.29 9.83 -19.06
N GLY A 332 -15.69 10.57 -20.00
CA GLY A 332 -16.42 11.46 -20.91
C GLY A 332 -17.46 10.70 -21.75
N ARG A 333 -17.05 9.62 -22.42
CA ARG A 333 -17.96 8.75 -23.21
C ARG A 333 -19.07 8.14 -22.36
N PHE A 334 -18.75 7.70 -21.14
CA PHE A 334 -19.72 7.11 -20.23
C PHE A 334 -20.79 8.13 -19.85
N ARG A 335 -20.39 9.36 -19.54
CA ARG A 335 -21.30 10.46 -19.19
C ARG A 335 -22.16 10.94 -20.35
N GLN A 336 -21.69 10.83 -21.59
CA GLN A 336 -22.52 11.11 -22.77
C GLN A 336 -23.71 10.14 -22.88
N ILE A 337 -23.58 8.90 -22.38
CA ILE A 337 -24.62 7.87 -22.45
C ILE A 337 -25.50 7.87 -21.21
N PHE A 338 -24.90 7.91 -20.02
CA PHE A 338 -25.61 7.73 -18.75
C PHE A 338 -25.81 9.02 -17.95
N GLY A 339 -25.27 10.15 -18.40
CA GLY A 339 -25.20 11.37 -17.59
C GLY A 339 -24.49 11.10 -16.26
N ASP A 340 -25.00 11.69 -15.18
CA ASP A 340 -24.50 11.47 -13.81
C ASP A 340 -25.33 10.39 -13.05
N ARG A 341 -26.05 9.53 -13.79
CA ARG A 341 -26.95 8.52 -13.19
C ARG A 341 -26.21 7.52 -12.31
N PHE A 342 -25.00 7.13 -12.69
CA PHE A 342 -24.20 6.14 -11.97
C PHE A 342 -22.95 6.79 -11.37
N PRO A 343 -22.63 6.52 -10.09
CA PRO A 343 -21.38 6.97 -9.50
C PRO A 343 -20.19 6.36 -10.25
N VAL A 344 -19.16 7.19 -10.42
CA VAL A 344 -17.92 6.81 -11.08
C VAL A 344 -16.77 6.91 -10.09
N SER A 345 -16.24 5.75 -9.69
CA SER A 345 -14.96 5.65 -9.00
C SER A 345 -13.82 5.81 -10.01
N PHE A 346 -12.71 6.41 -9.59
CA PHE A 346 -11.60 6.69 -10.52
C PHE A 346 -10.24 6.22 -10.00
N SER A 347 -9.46 5.60 -10.89
CA SER A 347 -8.08 5.16 -10.70
C SER A 347 -7.34 5.19 -12.02
N GLY A 348 -6.42 6.14 -12.19
CA GLY A 348 -5.57 6.21 -13.38
C GLY A 348 -4.70 7.45 -13.34
N GLY A 349 -3.40 7.30 -13.07
CA GLY A 349 -2.43 8.41 -13.05
C GLY A 349 -2.82 9.61 -12.19
N ILE A 350 -3.49 9.37 -11.06
CA ILE A 350 -3.78 10.42 -10.09
C ILE A 350 -2.51 10.79 -9.30
N ASP A 351 -2.25 12.08 -9.16
CA ASP A 351 -1.27 12.64 -8.24
C ASP A 351 -1.75 14.01 -7.70
N ALA A 352 -0.88 14.71 -6.96
CA ALA A 352 -1.20 16.00 -6.34
C ALA A 352 -1.63 17.13 -7.28
N GLY A 353 -1.31 17.05 -8.58
CA GLY A 353 -1.65 18.04 -9.59
C GLY A 353 -3.05 17.89 -10.18
N ASN A 354 -3.57 16.66 -10.31
CA ASN A 354 -4.88 16.39 -10.91
C ASN A 354 -5.92 15.84 -9.91
N PHE A 355 -5.55 15.51 -8.67
CA PHE A 355 -6.47 14.97 -7.66
C PHE A 355 -7.71 15.87 -7.47
N ALA A 356 -7.49 17.18 -7.29
CA ALA A 356 -8.59 18.11 -7.09
C ALA A 356 -9.44 18.34 -8.35
N ASP A 357 -8.88 18.13 -9.55
CA ASP A 357 -9.68 18.12 -10.78
C ASP A 357 -10.61 16.90 -10.76
N ALA A 358 -10.08 15.70 -10.50
CA ALA A 358 -10.89 14.48 -10.40
C ALA A 358 -12.05 14.61 -9.39
N VAL A 359 -11.80 15.24 -8.23
CA VAL A 359 -12.86 15.55 -7.25
C VAL A 359 -13.88 16.55 -7.80
N ALA A 360 -13.46 17.61 -8.48
CA ALA A 360 -14.36 18.59 -9.10
C ALA A 360 -15.21 17.99 -10.25
N LEU A 361 -14.77 16.89 -10.85
CA LEU A 361 -15.57 16.11 -11.79
C LEU A 361 -16.65 15.27 -11.08
N GLY A 362 -16.67 15.20 -9.75
CA GLY A 362 -17.57 14.32 -9.01
C GLY A 362 -17.19 12.84 -9.08
N LEU A 363 -15.92 12.53 -9.35
CA LEU A 363 -15.41 11.16 -9.29
C LEU A 363 -15.26 10.76 -7.83
N GLN A 364 -15.85 9.63 -7.44
CA GLN A 364 -15.92 9.20 -6.06
C GLN A 364 -15.91 7.67 -5.92
N PRO A 365 -14.96 7.11 -5.16
CA PRO A 365 -13.74 7.75 -4.65
C PRO A 365 -12.75 8.12 -5.78
N VAL A 366 -11.79 9.00 -5.46
CA VAL A 366 -10.56 9.20 -6.24
C VAL A 366 -9.46 8.38 -5.59
N SER A 367 -9.13 7.25 -6.21
CA SER A 367 -8.16 6.28 -5.70
C SER A 367 -6.78 6.41 -6.34
N VAL A 368 -5.72 6.15 -5.57
CA VAL A 368 -4.32 6.35 -5.98
C VAL A 368 -3.50 5.08 -5.74
N CYS A 369 -2.58 4.80 -6.67
CA CYS A 369 -1.61 3.70 -6.55
C CYS A 369 -0.21 4.17 -6.98
N SER A 370 0.01 4.40 -8.28
CA SER A 370 1.35 4.65 -8.84
C SER A 370 2.10 5.84 -8.20
N ASP A 371 1.42 6.93 -7.80
CA ASP A 371 2.08 8.07 -7.18
C ASP A 371 2.59 7.77 -5.76
N LEU A 372 1.91 6.88 -5.02
CA LEU A 372 2.35 6.44 -3.69
C LEU A 372 3.63 5.59 -3.75
N LEU A 373 3.97 5.02 -4.91
CA LEU A 373 5.22 4.28 -5.12
C LEU A 373 6.42 5.19 -5.42
N LYS A 374 6.22 6.50 -5.63
CA LYS A 374 7.28 7.43 -6.07
C LYS A 374 7.98 8.16 -4.93
N SER A 375 9.29 8.36 -5.07
CA SER A 375 10.11 9.21 -4.20
C SER A 375 10.04 10.70 -4.60
N GLY A 376 10.28 11.62 -3.66
CA GLY A 376 10.26 13.06 -3.86
C GLY A 376 10.31 13.85 -2.54
N ALA A 377 10.03 15.15 -2.58
CA ALA A 377 9.91 15.97 -1.36
C ALA A 377 8.81 15.44 -0.40
N TYR A 378 7.80 14.81 -0.99
CA TYR A 378 6.88 13.89 -0.34
C TYR A 378 7.11 12.53 -1.00
N SER A 379 7.42 11.51 -0.22
CA SER A 379 7.61 10.15 -0.69
C SER A 379 6.56 9.25 -0.07
N GLY A 380 6.14 8.21 -0.79
CA GLY A 380 5.25 7.21 -0.20
C GLY A 380 3.87 7.75 0.16
N TYR A 381 3.34 7.20 1.24
CA TYR A 381 2.06 7.58 1.84
C TYR A 381 1.97 9.07 2.21
N ALA A 382 3.08 9.74 2.53
CA ALA A 382 3.07 11.17 2.86
C ALA A 382 2.48 12.06 1.74
N ARG A 383 2.40 11.56 0.51
CA ARG A 383 1.75 12.23 -0.62
C ARG A 383 0.23 12.37 -0.44
N GLY A 384 -0.42 11.46 0.29
CA GLY A 384 -1.87 11.52 0.58
C GLY A 384 -2.31 12.85 1.20
N ALA A 385 -1.57 13.32 2.22
CA ALA A 385 -1.84 14.58 2.88
C ALA A 385 -1.72 15.77 1.90
N ARG A 386 -0.79 15.69 0.94
CA ARG A 386 -0.60 16.74 -0.08
C ARG A 386 -1.80 16.83 -1.03
N TYR A 387 -2.43 15.72 -1.39
CA TYR A 387 -3.64 15.72 -2.23
C TYR A 387 -4.77 16.53 -1.58
N LEU A 388 -5.00 16.28 -0.30
CA LEU A 388 -6.07 16.92 0.47
C LEU A 388 -5.76 18.39 0.76
N VAL A 389 -4.51 18.74 1.07
CA VAL A 389 -4.09 20.15 1.21
C VAL A 389 -4.31 20.93 -0.09
N ASN A 390 -3.97 20.34 -1.24
CA ASN A 390 -4.18 20.99 -2.53
C ASN A 390 -5.67 21.13 -2.86
N LEU A 391 -6.49 20.12 -2.53
CA LEU A 391 -7.95 20.19 -2.64
C LEU A 391 -8.52 21.34 -1.81
N VAL A 392 -8.20 21.39 -0.50
CA VAL A 392 -8.66 22.47 0.40
C VAL A 392 -8.25 23.84 -0.12
N LYS A 393 -7.02 23.98 -0.63
CA LYS A 393 -6.56 25.24 -1.23
C LYS A 393 -7.44 25.66 -2.41
N ARG A 394 -7.81 24.73 -3.29
CA ARG A 394 -8.70 25.01 -4.43
C ARG A 394 -10.13 25.31 -4.01
N MET A 395 -10.67 24.59 -3.03
CA MET A 395 -12.01 24.86 -2.48
C MET A 395 -12.08 26.27 -1.89
N LYS A 396 -11.09 26.67 -1.10
CA LYS A 396 -11.00 28.03 -0.55
C LYS A 396 -10.90 29.10 -1.63
N ALA A 397 -10.14 28.85 -2.70
CA ALA A 397 -10.00 29.80 -3.81
C ALA A 397 -11.31 30.14 -4.52
N VAL A 398 -12.29 29.22 -4.49
CA VAL A 398 -13.63 29.43 -5.07
C VAL A 398 -14.71 29.63 -4.00
N GLY A 399 -14.34 29.76 -2.73
CA GLY A 399 -15.29 29.92 -1.62
C GLY A 399 -16.27 28.75 -1.49
N ALA A 400 -15.81 27.52 -1.66
CA ALA A 400 -16.60 26.31 -1.44
C ALA A 400 -16.42 25.79 0.00
N ALA A 401 -17.55 25.55 0.69
CA ALA A 401 -17.56 25.01 2.05
C ALA A 401 -17.51 23.47 2.09
N ASP A 402 -17.96 22.82 1.02
CA ASP A 402 -18.06 21.38 0.86
C ASP A 402 -17.75 20.95 -0.59
N ILE A 403 -17.66 19.64 -0.84
CA ILE A 403 -17.33 19.07 -2.15
C ILE A 403 -18.38 19.41 -3.21
N ASP A 404 -19.67 19.41 -2.89
CA ASP A 404 -20.73 19.70 -3.86
C ASP A 404 -20.64 21.14 -4.38
N GLN A 405 -20.43 22.10 -3.47
CA GLN A 405 -20.19 23.49 -3.84
C GLN A 405 -18.90 23.66 -4.62
N PHE A 406 -17.86 22.87 -4.28
CA PHE A 406 -16.63 22.87 -5.05
C PHE A 406 -16.88 22.39 -6.49
N VAL A 407 -17.64 21.32 -6.69
CA VAL A 407 -18.02 20.83 -8.02
C VAL A 407 -18.76 21.92 -8.81
N ILE A 408 -19.73 22.61 -8.21
CA ILE A 408 -20.46 23.71 -8.88
C ILE A 408 -19.51 24.84 -9.32
N LYS A 409 -18.54 25.21 -8.47
CA LYS A 409 -17.72 26.42 -8.67
C LYS A 409 -16.38 26.19 -9.37
N ALA A 410 -15.83 24.97 -9.36
CA ALA A 410 -14.42 24.69 -9.66
C ALA A 410 -13.94 25.10 -11.06
N TYR A 411 -14.81 25.02 -12.07
CA TYR A 411 -14.49 25.34 -13.47
C TYR A 411 -15.21 26.59 -13.98
N GLY A 412 -15.92 27.31 -13.12
CA GLY A 412 -16.69 28.49 -13.53
C GLY A 412 -18.01 28.18 -14.25
N HIS A 413 -18.44 26.92 -14.27
CA HIS A 413 -19.66 26.49 -14.95
C HIS A 413 -20.95 26.64 -14.14
N ALA A 414 -20.87 27.20 -12.93
CA ALA A 414 -22.02 27.32 -12.02
C ALA A 414 -23.26 27.92 -12.69
N GLN A 415 -23.10 29.03 -13.42
CA GLN A 415 -24.22 29.69 -14.10
C GLN A 415 -24.77 28.86 -15.28
N ALA A 416 -23.89 28.31 -16.12
CA ALA A 416 -24.29 27.49 -17.26
C ALA A 416 -25.01 26.20 -16.80
N ALA A 417 -24.51 25.56 -15.74
CA ALA A 417 -25.15 24.41 -15.13
C ALA A 417 -26.55 24.75 -14.58
N LEU A 418 -26.71 25.92 -13.97
CA LEU A 418 -27.99 26.37 -13.44
C LEU A 418 -29.00 26.64 -14.57
N ASP A 419 -28.56 27.29 -15.64
CA ASP A 419 -29.41 27.69 -16.77
C ASP A 419 -30.02 26.48 -17.49
N GLY A 420 -29.36 25.33 -17.44
CA GLY A 420 -29.86 24.06 -17.97
C GLY A 420 -30.99 23.39 -17.15
N LEU A 421 -31.29 23.84 -15.93
CA LEU A 421 -32.22 23.16 -15.01
C LEU A 421 -33.71 23.52 -15.18
N ALA A 422 -34.04 24.49 -16.05
CA ALA A 422 -35.42 24.94 -16.29
C ALA A 422 -36.23 25.24 -15.00
N LEU A 423 -35.60 25.89 -14.01
CA LEU A 423 -36.23 26.23 -12.72
C LEU A 423 -37.19 27.43 -12.83
N PRO A 424 -38.17 27.57 -11.91
CA PRO A 424 -39.00 28.78 -11.80
C PRO A 424 -38.15 30.05 -11.66
N ALA A 425 -38.60 31.16 -12.25
CA ALA A 425 -37.84 32.42 -12.35
C ALA A 425 -37.38 32.97 -10.99
N GLU A 426 -38.21 32.86 -9.95
CA GLU A 426 -37.87 33.27 -8.59
C GLU A 426 -36.71 32.46 -8.03
N ARG A 427 -36.76 31.12 -8.16
CA ARG A 427 -35.70 30.22 -7.69
C ARG A 427 -34.40 30.42 -8.48
N MET A 428 -34.51 30.60 -9.80
CA MET A 428 -33.38 30.96 -10.66
C MET A 428 -32.72 32.26 -10.18
N SER A 429 -33.51 33.29 -9.88
CA SER A 429 -33.01 34.57 -9.37
C SER A 429 -32.32 34.41 -8.01
N ALA A 430 -32.91 33.64 -7.09
CA ALA A 430 -32.32 33.34 -5.79
C ALA A 430 -30.97 32.61 -5.91
N CYS A 431 -30.87 31.58 -6.76
CA CYS A 431 -29.61 30.87 -7.02
C CYS A 431 -28.54 31.79 -7.60
N ARG A 432 -28.90 32.65 -8.56
CA ARG A 432 -27.97 33.63 -9.16
C ARG A 432 -27.48 34.65 -8.13
N ALA A 433 -28.38 35.15 -7.28
CA ALA A 433 -28.03 36.07 -6.21
C ALA A 433 -27.08 35.40 -5.20
N ALA A 434 -27.40 34.18 -4.76
CA ALA A 434 -26.53 33.40 -3.87
C ALA A 434 -25.15 33.15 -4.49
N LEU A 435 -25.08 32.79 -5.77
CA LEU A 435 -23.81 32.59 -6.47
C LEU A 435 -22.98 33.87 -6.55
N ALA A 436 -23.59 35.01 -6.89
CA ALA A 436 -22.91 36.29 -7.04
C ALA A 436 -22.43 36.88 -5.70
N GLN A 437 -23.21 36.67 -4.63
CA GLN A 437 -22.96 37.28 -3.31
C GLN A 437 -22.24 36.34 -2.33
N GLY A 438 -21.95 35.10 -2.72
CA GLY A 438 -21.36 34.10 -1.83
C GLY A 438 -22.34 33.59 -0.77
N GLY A 439 -23.64 33.59 -1.07
CA GLY A 439 -24.69 33.04 -0.21
C GLY A 439 -24.77 31.51 -0.24
N ASP A 440 -25.71 30.95 0.52
CA ASP A 440 -25.94 29.51 0.59
C ASP A 440 -26.62 28.98 -0.68
N LEU A 441 -25.84 28.32 -1.53
CA LEU A 441 -26.32 27.73 -2.79
C LEU A 441 -27.34 26.60 -2.55
N ARG A 442 -27.19 25.85 -1.47
CA ARG A 442 -28.07 24.71 -1.15
C ARG A 442 -29.42 25.21 -0.70
N ALA A 443 -29.45 26.21 0.18
CA ALA A 443 -30.69 26.88 0.58
C ALA A 443 -31.40 27.55 -0.61
N ALA A 444 -30.66 28.23 -1.48
CA ALA A 444 -31.23 28.92 -2.64
C ALA A 444 -31.83 27.95 -3.68
N ALA A 445 -31.16 26.84 -3.96
CA ALA A 445 -31.62 25.86 -4.94
C ALA A 445 -32.66 24.87 -4.38
N GLY A 446 -32.69 24.66 -3.06
CA GLY A 446 -33.59 23.70 -2.42
C GLY A 446 -33.40 22.29 -2.95
N ASP A 447 -34.49 21.65 -3.37
CA ASP A 447 -34.52 20.32 -3.98
C ASP A 447 -33.78 20.24 -5.32
N ALA A 448 -33.59 21.36 -6.03
CA ALA A 448 -32.85 21.41 -7.28
C ALA A 448 -31.33 21.39 -7.09
N PHE A 449 -30.81 21.50 -5.86
CA PHE A 449 -29.37 21.57 -5.61
C PHE A 449 -28.62 20.34 -6.14
N ALA A 450 -29.14 19.13 -5.90
CA ALA A 450 -28.51 17.89 -6.38
C ALA A 450 -28.42 17.85 -7.92
N THR A 451 -29.49 18.29 -8.60
CA THR A 451 -29.50 18.37 -10.08
C THR A 451 -28.54 19.44 -10.58
N TRP A 452 -28.36 20.54 -9.85
CA TRP A 452 -27.35 21.56 -10.18
C TRP A 452 -25.93 21.02 -10.07
N VAL A 453 -25.62 20.29 -9.00
CA VAL A 453 -24.34 19.60 -8.85
C VAL A 453 -24.13 18.60 -10.00
N SER A 454 -25.14 17.79 -10.32
CA SER A 454 -25.11 16.85 -11.45
C SER A 454 -24.81 17.56 -12.78
N ALA A 455 -25.50 18.67 -13.09
CA ALA A 455 -25.24 19.43 -14.31
C ALA A 455 -23.81 20.00 -14.35
N ALA A 456 -23.30 20.49 -13.21
CA ALA A 456 -21.93 20.97 -13.12
C ALA A 456 -20.89 19.85 -13.32
N ARG A 457 -21.12 18.64 -12.81
CA ARG A 457 -20.24 17.47 -13.03
C ARG A 457 -20.05 17.17 -14.52
N LEU A 458 -21.15 17.22 -15.29
CA LEU A 458 -21.13 16.95 -16.74
C LEU A 458 -20.32 18.01 -17.49
N LEU A 459 -20.59 19.30 -17.25
CA LEU A 459 -19.85 20.41 -17.88
C LEU A 459 -18.37 20.41 -17.49
N ASN A 460 -18.06 20.16 -16.22
CA ASN A 460 -16.68 20.07 -15.75
C ASN A 460 -15.92 18.94 -16.46
N THR A 461 -16.57 17.78 -16.69
CA THR A 461 -15.95 16.66 -17.40
C THR A 461 -15.65 17.00 -18.84
N GLU A 462 -16.59 17.61 -19.56
CA GLU A 462 -16.38 18.02 -20.94
C GLU A 462 -15.16 18.94 -21.05
N SER A 463 -15.12 20.00 -20.24
CA SER A 463 -13.99 20.94 -20.22
C SER A 463 -12.67 20.31 -19.81
N TYR A 464 -12.67 19.38 -18.85
CA TYR A 464 -11.45 18.71 -18.41
C TYR A 464 -10.90 17.77 -19.48
N VAL A 465 -11.76 16.96 -20.11
CA VAL A 465 -11.36 15.99 -21.13
C VAL A 465 -10.73 16.70 -22.33
N GLU A 466 -11.31 17.83 -22.77
CA GLU A 466 -10.75 18.65 -23.85
C GLU A 466 -9.37 19.21 -23.48
N ARG A 467 -9.23 19.82 -22.30
CA ARG A 467 -7.99 20.43 -21.83
C ARG A 467 -6.86 19.40 -21.66
N MET A 468 -7.19 18.23 -21.12
CA MET A 468 -6.22 17.20 -20.74
C MET A 468 -5.47 16.62 -21.95
N LEU A 469 -6.12 16.51 -23.11
CA LEU A 469 -5.53 15.93 -24.33
C LEU A 469 -4.29 16.66 -24.84
N VAL A 470 -4.13 17.95 -24.49
CA VAL A 470 -3.01 18.79 -24.91
C VAL A 470 -2.11 19.19 -23.74
N ASP A 471 -2.37 18.67 -22.54
CA ASP A 471 -1.59 19.00 -21.35
C ASP A 471 -0.23 18.27 -21.38
N PRO A 472 0.90 19.00 -21.43
CA PRO A 472 2.23 18.40 -21.54
C PRO A 472 2.59 17.48 -20.36
N ARG A 473 1.90 17.62 -19.22
CA ARG A 473 2.05 16.74 -18.05
C ARG A 473 1.90 15.26 -18.37
N TYR A 474 1.01 14.92 -19.32
CA TYR A 474 0.74 13.54 -19.68
C TYR A 474 1.63 13.03 -20.81
N ALA A 475 2.32 13.92 -21.53
CA ALA A 475 3.17 13.57 -22.66
C ALA A 475 4.43 12.78 -22.23
N ALA A 476 4.94 11.96 -23.14
CA ALA A 476 6.13 11.15 -22.97
C ALA A 476 7.36 11.99 -22.61
N ALA A 477 7.53 13.15 -23.25
CA ALA A 477 8.65 14.06 -22.99
C ALA A 477 8.72 14.51 -21.51
N HIS A 478 7.57 14.72 -20.86
CA HIS A 478 7.52 15.12 -19.45
C HIS A 478 7.84 13.96 -18.49
N ASN A 479 7.57 12.73 -18.92
CA ASN A 479 7.67 11.53 -18.09
C ASN A 479 8.90 10.66 -18.42
N ALA A 480 9.78 11.09 -19.33
CA ALA A 480 10.89 10.27 -19.81
C ALA A 480 12.11 10.18 -18.87
N THR A 481 12.18 11.01 -17.83
CA THR A 481 13.38 11.12 -16.98
C THR A 481 13.38 10.11 -15.84
N PRO A 482 14.32 9.13 -15.81
CA PRO A 482 14.42 8.17 -14.72
C PRO A 482 15.05 8.77 -13.45
N PRO A 483 14.87 8.15 -12.26
CA PRO A 483 15.66 8.45 -11.08
C PRO A 483 17.16 8.41 -11.36
N LYS A 484 17.89 9.39 -10.83
CA LYS A 484 19.33 9.52 -11.02
C LYS A 484 20.08 8.44 -10.21
N LYS A 485 20.87 7.62 -10.91
CA LYS A 485 21.92 6.77 -10.34
C LYS A 485 23.23 7.56 -10.23
N MET A 486 24.02 7.30 -9.19
CA MET A 486 25.25 8.01 -8.85
C MET A 486 26.53 7.26 -9.26
N GLY A 487 26.41 6.06 -9.84
CA GLY A 487 27.57 5.24 -10.25
C GLY A 487 28.35 4.66 -9.08
N THR A 488 27.71 4.49 -7.92
CA THR A 488 28.29 3.87 -6.72
C THR A 488 27.52 2.60 -6.40
N ARG A 489 28.23 1.52 -6.05
CA ARG A 489 27.60 0.22 -5.80
C ARG A 489 27.03 0.15 -4.39
N LEU A 490 25.78 -0.32 -4.30
CA LEU A 490 25.14 -0.56 -3.01
C LEU A 490 25.80 -1.76 -2.30
N THR A 491 26.36 -1.50 -1.12
CA THR A 491 26.98 -2.51 -0.24
C THR A 491 26.09 -2.86 0.95
N LEU A 492 26.52 -3.81 1.80
CA LEU A 492 25.77 -4.23 3.00
C LEU A 492 25.47 -3.05 3.94
N PHE A 493 26.50 -2.26 4.23
CA PHE A 493 26.44 -1.02 5.00
C PHE A 493 26.77 0.19 4.13
N ASP A 494 26.63 1.39 4.70
CA ASP A 494 27.01 2.69 4.15
C ASP A 494 26.27 3.14 2.88
N CYS A 495 24.94 3.08 2.92
CA CYS A 495 24.11 3.75 1.92
C CYS A 495 24.51 5.23 1.74
N LEU A 496 24.35 5.78 0.54
CA LEU A 496 24.66 7.18 0.17
C LEU A 496 23.77 8.24 0.86
N THR A 497 23.35 8.03 2.11
CA THR A 497 22.51 8.92 2.94
C THR A 497 21.09 9.14 2.43
N CYS A 498 20.55 8.27 1.58
CA CYS A 498 19.15 8.35 1.17
C CYS A 498 18.32 7.26 1.89
N ASP A 499 17.33 7.68 2.65
CA ASP A 499 16.28 6.85 3.28
C ASP A 499 15.13 6.57 2.30
N LYS A 500 15.34 6.82 0.99
CA LYS A 500 14.31 6.76 -0.05
C LYS A 500 13.60 5.41 -0.14
N CYS A 501 14.29 4.31 0.16
CA CYS A 501 13.75 2.96 0.07
C CYS A 501 12.64 2.66 1.10
N ILE A 502 12.62 3.37 2.24
CA ILE A 502 11.62 3.19 3.29
C ILE A 502 10.25 3.67 2.81
N PRO A 503 10.05 4.97 2.49
CA PRO A 503 8.72 5.47 2.13
C PRO A 503 8.19 4.92 0.79
N VAL A 504 9.06 4.48 -0.13
CA VAL A 504 8.60 3.90 -1.41
C VAL A 504 8.32 2.39 -1.32
N CYS A 505 8.61 1.74 -0.18
CA CYS A 505 8.28 0.34 -0.01
C CYS A 505 6.75 0.20 0.16
N PRO A 506 6.05 -0.48 -0.77
CA PRO A 506 4.60 -0.58 -0.66
C PRO A 506 4.14 -1.46 0.51
N ASN A 507 5.05 -2.23 1.11
CA ASN A 507 4.77 -3.18 2.18
C ASN A 507 5.38 -2.77 3.54
N ASP A 508 6.04 -1.61 3.62
CA ASP A 508 6.75 -1.14 4.82
C ASP A 508 7.79 -2.18 5.36
N ALA A 509 8.49 -2.84 4.45
CA ALA A 509 9.48 -3.86 4.80
C ALA A 509 10.86 -3.28 5.16
N ASN A 510 11.19 -2.10 4.63
CA ASN A 510 12.49 -1.45 4.87
C ASN A 510 12.40 -0.56 6.12
N PHE A 511 13.38 -0.65 7.02
CA PHE A 511 13.40 0.13 8.25
C PHE A 511 14.81 0.63 8.60
N VAL A 512 14.92 1.65 9.45
CA VAL A 512 16.20 2.23 9.86
C VAL A 512 16.89 1.37 10.92
N LEU A 513 18.19 1.16 10.74
CA LEU A 513 19.13 0.62 11.72
C LEU A 513 20.02 1.76 12.25
N THR A 514 19.99 1.96 13.56
CA THR A 514 20.86 2.93 14.24
C THR A 514 22.18 2.26 14.56
N ILE A 515 23.18 2.50 13.73
CA ILE A 515 24.52 1.95 13.87
C ILE A 515 25.52 3.12 14.01
N PRO A 516 26.28 3.20 15.11
CA PRO A 516 27.27 4.27 15.29
C PRO A 516 28.32 4.27 14.19
N LYS A 517 28.81 5.47 13.86
CA LYS A 517 29.94 5.58 12.94
C LYS A 517 31.20 4.97 13.53
N GLY A 518 32.01 4.35 12.68
CA GLY A 518 33.26 3.74 13.12
C GLY A 518 33.84 2.77 12.11
N GLN A 519 34.68 1.88 12.63
CA GLN A 519 35.33 0.82 11.86
C GLN A 519 35.07 -0.52 12.53
N LEU A 520 34.62 -1.50 11.76
CA LEU A 520 34.48 -2.88 12.20
C LEU A 520 35.72 -3.65 11.74
N GLU A 521 36.62 -3.93 12.68
CA GLU A 521 37.81 -4.76 12.42
C GLU A 521 37.39 -6.21 12.15
N MET A 522 37.89 -6.75 11.04
CA MET A 522 37.66 -8.12 10.63
C MET A 522 38.90 -8.94 10.97
N GLU A 523 38.70 -10.12 11.57
CA GLU A 523 39.80 -10.98 11.99
C GLU A 523 39.45 -12.47 11.85
N ARG A 524 40.49 -13.30 11.84
CA ARG A 524 40.38 -14.76 11.89
C ARG A 524 41.13 -15.28 13.11
N LEU A 525 40.53 -16.24 13.81
CA LEU A 525 41.21 -16.98 14.86
C LEU A 525 41.87 -18.22 14.28
N VAL A 526 43.18 -18.33 14.46
CA VAL A 526 43.98 -19.47 14.01
C VAL A 526 44.44 -20.28 15.23
N PRO A 527 44.11 -21.58 15.33
CA PRO A 527 44.66 -22.46 16.36
C PRO A 527 46.19 -22.52 16.27
N ASN A 528 46.90 -22.37 17.39
CA ASN A 528 48.37 -22.37 17.42
C ASN A 528 48.99 -23.43 18.35
N GLY A 529 48.23 -24.47 18.71
CA GLY A 529 48.67 -25.58 19.55
C GLY A 529 48.59 -25.33 21.07
N ALA A 530 48.61 -24.06 21.52
CA ALA A 530 48.46 -23.68 22.94
C ALA A 530 47.26 -22.76 23.22
N GLY A 531 46.55 -22.34 22.18
CA GLY A 531 45.42 -21.42 22.23
C GLY A 531 45.08 -20.90 20.84
N TRP A 532 44.82 -19.59 20.75
CA TRP A 532 44.40 -18.94 19.51
C TRP A 532 45.28 -17.72 19.22
N ARG A 533 45.51 -17.47 17.93
CA ARG A 533 46.11 -16.22 17.45
C ARG A 533 45.11 -15.50 16.55
N SER A 534 44.93 -14.20 16.76
CA SER A 534 44.15 -13.37 15.83
C SER A 534 45.01 -12.96 14.63
N GLU A 535 44.42 -13.03 13.44
CA GLU A 535 44.95 -12.50 12.20
C GLU A 535 43.99 -11.47 11.62
N LYS A 536 44.49 -10.25 11.35
CA LYS A 536 43.70 -9.21 10.69
C LYS A 536 43.29 -9.64 9.28
N ALA A 537 42.00 -9.55 8.99
CA ALA A 537 41.38 -9.93 7.72
C ALA A 537 40.90 -8.72 6.90
N GLY A 538 40.66 -7.58 7.52
CA GLY A 538 40.16 -6.38 6.85
C GLY A 538 39.48 -5.40 7.80
N VAL A 539 38.81 -4.39 7.25
CA VAL A 539 38.01 -3.40 7.99
C VAL A 539 36.78 -3.06 7.16
N ILE A 540 35.60 -3.00 7.79
CA ILE A 540 34.40 -2.36 7.23
C ILE A 540 34.30 -0.95 7.81
N ALA A 541 34.31 0.06 6.94
CA ALA A 541 33.96 1.43 7.33
C ALA A 541 32.44 1.54 7.53
N LEU A 542 32.06 2.34 8.53
CA LEU A 542 30.68 2.71 8.85
C LEU A 542 30.63 4.25 8.93
N ASP A 543 30.72 4.91 7.78
CA ASP A 543 30.81 6.37 7.71
C ASP A 543 29.43 7.05 7.72
N LYS A 544 28.38 6.29 7.40
CA LYS A 544 27.03 6.83 7.19
C LYS A 544 26.22 6.74 8.48
N PRO A 545 25.46 7.80 8.81
CA PRO A 545 24.77 7.92 10.10
C PRO A 545 23.60 6.94 10.27
N TRP A 546 23.07 6.40 9.16
CA TRP A 546 21.92 5.52 9.16
C TRP A 546 22.20 4.34 8.25
N GLN A 547 21.85 3.16 8.76
CA GLN A 547 21.88 1.92 8.00
C GLN A 547 20.44 1.46 7.77
N ILE A 548 20.21 0.54 6.83
CA ILE A 548 18.87 0.08 6.46
C ILE A 548 18.81 -1.43 6.66
N GLY A 549 17.74 -1.91 7.29
CA GLY A 549 17.39 -3.32 7.35
C GLY A 549 16.12 -3.60 6.52
N VAL A 550 15.94 -4.86 6.17
CA VAL A 550 14.76 -5.35 5.44
C VAL A 550 14.12 -6.45 6.26
N PHE A 551 12.82 -6.36 6.49
CA PHE A 551 12.04 -7.42 7.14
C PHE A 551 11.50 -8.38 6.08
N ALA A 552 11.97 -9.62 6.11
CA ALA A 552 11.74 -10.62 5.08
C ALA A 552 10.25 -10.92 4.90
N ASP A 553 9.54 -11.14 6.00
CA ASP A 553 8.13 -11.50 6.04
C ASP A 553 7.23 -10.45 5.36
N ALA A 554 7.63 -9.18 5.31
CA ALA A 554 6.91 -8.11 4.62
C ALA A 554 7.49 -7.77 3.22
N CYS A 555 8.66 -8.30 2.86
CA CYS A 555 9.32 -8.00 1.60
C CYS A 555 8.92 -9.04 0.54
N ASN A 556 8.23 -8.61 -0.51
CA ASN A 556 7.91 -9.46 -1.65
C ASN A 556 8.86 -9.28 -2.84
N GLU A 557 9.96 -8.55 -2.65
CA GLU A 557 10.93 -8.24 -3.72
C GLU A 557 10.32 -7.57 -4.95
N CYS A 558 9.31 -6.72 -4.76
CA CYS A 558 8.68 -6.04 -5.89
C CYS A 558 9.63 -5.23 -6.76
N GLY A 559 10.81 -4.86 -6.25
CA GLY A 559 11.85 -4.12 -6.97
C GLY A 559 11.73 -2.61 -6.87
N ASN A 560 10.63 -2.06 -6.33
CA ASN A 560 10.42 -0.61 -6.32
C ASN A 560 11.52 0.15 -5.56
N CYS A 561 12.10 -0.44 -4.51
CA CYS A 561 13.20 0.19 -3.79
C CYS A 561 14.52 0.24 -4.57
N ASP A 562 14.75 -0.65 -5.55
CA ASP A 562 15.90 -0.59 -6.46
C ASP A 562 15.77 0.62 -7.40
N VAL A 563 14.59 0.79 -8.01
CA VAL A 563 14.27 1.89 -8.93
C VAL A 563 14.65 3.25 -8.35
N PHE A 564 14.36 3.50 -7.07
CA PHE A 564 14.64 4.78 -6.42
C PHE A 564 15.95 4.84 -5.64
N CYS A 565 16.66 3.72 -5.50
CA CYS A 565 18.00 3.72 -4.91
C CYS A 565 18.93 4.52 -5.83
N PRO A 566 19.67 5.53 -5.33
CA PRO A 566 20.63 6.28 -6.12
C PRO A 566 21.92 5.48 -6.38
N GLU A 567 22.11 4.37 -5.68
CA GLU A 567 23.23 3.46 -5.86
C GLU A 567 22.83 2.32 -6.81
N ASP A 568 23.83 1.68 -7.41
CA ASP A 568 23.68 0.53 -8.28
C ASP A 568 23.55 -0.73 -7.43
N GLY A 569 22.37 -1.34 -7.46
CA GLY A 569 21.99 -2.49 -6.65
C GLY A 569 20.64 -2.31 -5.98
N ALA A 570 20.10 -3.41 -5.47
CA ALA A 570 18.76 -3.45 -4.91
C ALA A 570 18.80 -3.55 -3.37
N PRO A 571 18.13 -2.64 -2.63
CA PRO A 571 18.09 -2.71 -1.18
C PRO A 571 17.59 -4.06 -0.63
N TYR A 572 16.56 -4.65 -1.24
CA TYR A 572 16.02 -5.95 -0.83
C TYR A 572 17.00 -7.13 -1.03
N LEU A 573 18.06 -6.98 -1.84
CA LEU A 573 19.10 -7.99 -2.03
C LEU A 573 20.36 -7.70 -1.21
N SER A 574 20.76 -6.42 -1.13
CA SER A 574 22.06 -6.05 -0.56
C SER A 574 22.02 -5.74 0.93
N LYS A 575 20.85 -5.39 1.50
CA LYS A 575 20.76 -4.94 2.90
C LYS A 575 20.47 -6.11 3.85
N PRO A 576 20.86 -6.00 5.14
CA PRO A 576 20.57 -7.01 6.14
C PRO A 576 19.10 -7.41 6.14
N LEU A 577 18.84 -8.70 5.91
CA LEU A 577 17.51 -9.29 5.85
C LEU A 577 17.20 -9.98 7.18
N PHE A 578 16.07 -9.64 7.80
CA PHE A 578 15.63 -10.19 9.08
C PHE A 578 14.32 -10.95 8.92
N PHE A 579 14.30 -12.21 9.35
CA PHE A 579 13.11 -13.08 9.31
C PHE A 579 12.35 -13.00 10.63
N GLY A 580 11.02 -13.11 10.55
CA GLY A 580 10.16 -13.13 11.75
C GLY A 580 10.29 -14.40 12.58
N SER A 581 10.85 -15.48 12.02
CA SER A 581 11.12 -16.74 12.74
C SER A 581 12.31 -17.50 12.18
N VAL A 582 12.89 -18.39 12.99
CA VAL A 582 13.94 -19.33 12.56
C VAL A 582 13.44 -20.30 11.49
N ALA A 583 12.16 -20.70 11.54
CA ALA A 583 11.55 -21.55 10.53
C ALA A 583 11.54 -20.86 9.15
N ALA A 584 11.06 -19.62 9.07
CA ALA A 584 11.05 -18.85 7.83
C ALA A 584 12.47 -18.64 7.25
N TRP A 585 13.45 -18.39 8.12
CA TRP A 585 14.87 -18.31 7.73
C TRP A 585 15.44 -19.64 7.21
N ALA A 586 15.05 -20.76 7.82
CA ALA A 586 15.47 -22.10 7.41
C ALA A 586 14.84 -22.51 6.06
N ASP A 587 13.57 -22.14 5.84
CA ASP A 587 12.81 -22.45 4.61
C ASP A 587 13.24 -21.62 3.40
N THR A 588 14.12 -20.63 3.60
CA THR A 588 14.67 -19.77 2.53
C THR A 588 16.21 -19.92 2.44
N PRO A 589 16.77 -21.11 2.19
CA PRO A 589 18.21 -21.38 2.24
C PRO A 589 19.04 -20.59 1.22
N GLU A 590 18.42 -20.13 0.14
CA GLU A 590 19.04 -19.38 -0.96
C GLU A 590 19.35 -17.92 -0.62
N ARG A 591 18.90 -17.43 0.54
CA ARG A 591 19.06 -16.03 0.97
C ARG A 591 19.95 -15.90 2.20
N ASP A 592 20.86 -14.95 2.15
CA ASP A 592 21.53 -14.47 3.36
C ASP A 592 20.55 -13.67 4.23
N GLY A 593 20.71 -13.77 5.54
CA GLY A 593 19.84 -13.09 6.50
C GLY A 593 19.91 -13.68 7.90
N PHE A 594 19.07 -13.13 8.77
CA PHE A 594 19.16 -13.32 10.22
C PHE A 594 17.81 -13.64 10.84
N ALA A 595 17.81 -14.47 11.88
CA ALA A 595 16.63 -14.79 12.68
C ALA A 595 16.99 -14.89 14.16
N PHE A 596 15.99 -14.74 15.03
CA PHE A 596 16.16 -14.75 16.48
C PHE A 596 15.31 -15.84 17.12
N GLU A 597 15.85 -16.50 18.14
CA GLU A 597 15.10 -17.40 19.01
C GLU A 597 15.52 -17.24 20.47
N TRP A 598 14.58 -17.46 21.38
CA TRP A 598 14.85 -17.49 22.82
C TRP A 598 15.06 -18.92 23.30
N LEU A 599 16.09 -19.11 24.11
CA LEU A 599 16.46 -20.39 24.72
C LEU A 599 16.51 -20.20 26.23
N GLY A 600 15.35 -20.35 26.86
CA GLY A 600 15.17 -19.89 28.24
C GLY A 600 15.34 -18.38 28.33
N LYS A 601 16.44 -17.92 28.94
CA LYS A 601 16.79 -16.51 29.12
C LYS A 601 17.84 -16.00 28.12
N THR A 602 18.40 -16.88 27.29
CA THR A 602 19.44 -16.51 26.34
C THR A 602 18.81 -16.26 24.97
N LEU A 603 19.15 -15.13 24.37
CA LEU A 603 18.78 -14.82 22.99
C LEU A 603 19.84 -15.41 22.06
N ARG A 604 19.42 -16.30 21.16
CA ARG A 604 20.26 -16.78 20.06
C ARG A 604 19.90 -16.02 18.79
N MET A 605 20.92 -15.55 18.10
CA MET A 605 20.83 -15.05 16.73
C MET A 605 21.38 -16.10 15.78
N HIS A 606 20.60 -16.46 14.77
CA HIS A 606 21.03 -17.26 13.62
C HIS A 606 21.36 -16.31 12.47
N GLY A 607 22.43 -16.60 11.73
CA GLY A 607 22.86 -15.80 10.59
C GLY A 607 23.29 -16.69 9.44
N ARG A 608 22.98 -16.26 8.22
CA ARG A 608 23.53 -16.78 6.97
C ARG A 608 24.20 -15.63 6.24
N LEU A 609 25.50 -15.74 5.99
CA LEU A 609 26.28 -14.75 5.24
C LEU A 609 27.18 -15.46 4.22
N ASN A 610 27.11 -15.04 2.97
CA ASN A 610 27.77 -15.68 1.83
C ASN A 610 27.47 -17.20 1.78
N GLY A 611 26.23 -17.58 2.09
CA GLY A 611 25.79 -18.99 2.12
C GLY A 611 26.27 -19.80 3.33
N ARG A 612 27.10 -19.23 4.22
CA ARG A 612 27.59 -19.92 5.44
C ARG A 612 26.71 -19.59 6.62
N THR A 613 26.34 -20.61 7.38
CA THR A 613 25.51 -20.44 8.57
C THR A 613 26.35 -20.35 9.84
N ALA A 614 25.91 -19.48 10.75
CA ALA A 614 26.46 -19.39 12.09
C ALA A 614 25.37 -18.99 13.09
N SER A 615 25.64 -19.23 14.37
CA SER A 615 24.79 -18.77 15.48
C SER A 615 25.62 -18.11 16.57
N VAL A 616 25.02 -17.12 17.21
CA VAL A 616 25.60 -16.36 18.31
C VAL A 616 24.63 -16.40 19.48
N GLU A 617 25.12 -16.85 20.63
CA GLU A 617 24.42 -16.78 21.92
C GLU A 617 25.25 -15.91 22.86
N ARG A 618 24.68 -14.81 23.31
CA ARG A 618 25.39 -13.87 24.18
C ARG A 618 24.97 -14.05 25.63
N ASP A 619 25.97 -14.09 26.52
CA ASP A 619 25.84 -13.90 27.96
C ASP A 619 26.33 -12.49 28.35
N ASP A 620 26.51 -12.19 29.64
CA ASP A 620 26.87 -10.85 30.10
C ASP A 620 28.20 -10.34 29.48
N HIS A 621 29.22 -11.19 29.40
CA HIS A 621 30.59 -10.79 29.01
C HIS A 621 31.21 -11.63 27.89
N SER A 622 30.81 -12.89 27.76
CA SER A 622 31.20 -13.79 26.69
C SER A 622 30.03 -14.09 25.74
N LEU A 623 30.37 -14.71 24.62
CA LEU A 623 29.39 -15.31 23.74
C LEU A 623 29.87 -16.66 23.25
N ARG A 624 28.91 -17.49 22.86
CA ARG A 624 29.12 -18.73 22.13
C ARG A 624 28.87 -18.48 20.65
N TYR A 625 29.88 -18.69 19.82
CA TYR A 625 29.85 -18.59 18.36
C TYR A 625 30.01 -19.98 17.75
N ARG A 626 29.01 -20.41 16.97
CA ARG A 626 28.97 -21.74 16.34
C ARG A 626 28.71 -21.65 14.86
N GLY A 627 29.33 -22.54 14.11
CA GLY A 627 29.09 -22.72 12.68
C GLY A 627 29.58 -24.08 12.22
N GLU A 628 29.65 -24.27 10.91
CA GLU A 628 30.20 -25.51 10.34
C GLU A 628 31.68 -25.67 10.74
N GLY A 629 32.00 -26.79 11.41
CA GLY A 629 33.37 -27.12 11.82
C GLY A 629 33.94 -26.30 12.98
N PHE A 630 33.14 -25.53 13.74
CA PHE A 630 33.61 -24.86 14.97
C PHE A 630 32.51 -24.61 16.02
N ASP A 631 32.92 -24.56 17.28
CA ASP A 631 32.10 -24.16 18.42
C ASP A 631 33.00 -23.51 19.47
N LEU A 632 32.94 -22.18 19.56
CA LEU A 632 33.83 -21.37 20.37
C LEU A 632 33.05 -20.55 21.39
N HIS A 633 33.57 -20.44 22.60
CA HIS A 633 33.18 -19.46 23.61
C HIS A 633 34.29 -18.42 23.73
N LEU A 634 33.98 -17.15 23.58
CA LEU A 634 34.96 -16.06 23.61
C LEU A 634 34.33 -14.75 24.07
N ASP A 635 35.16 -13.84 24.59
CA ASP A 635 34.83 -12.44 24.75
C ASP A 635 35.15 -11.71 23.43
N PRO A 636 34.18 -11.02 22.79
CA PRO A 636 34.43 -10.25 21.58
C PRO A 636 35.46 -9.13 21.75
N ALA A 637 35.72 -8.66 22.97
CA ALA A 637 36.74 -7.64 23.25
C ALA A 637 38.17 -8.20 23.21
N ASP A 638 38.35 -9.48 23.54
CA ASP A 638 39.63 -10.19 23.44
C ASP A 638 39.44 -11.63 22.93
N PRO A 639 39.12 -11.82 21.63
CA PRO A 639 38.77 -13.14 21.13
C PRO A 639 39.92 -14.14 21.20
N ALA A 640 41.15 -13.71 20.91
CA ALA A 640 42.31 -14.60 20.92
C ALA A 640 42.73 -15.03 22.33
N GLY A 641 42.64 -14.14 23.32
CA GLY A 641 43.00 -14.44 24.70
C GLY A 641 41.94 -15.27 25.45
N THR A 642 40.68 -15.23 25.00
CA THR A 642 39.56 -15.84 25.74
C THR A 642 38.93 -17.05 25.03
N ALA A 643 39.20 -17.26 23.74
CA ALA A 643 38.57 -18.33 22.97
C ALA A 643 38.84 -19.73 23.56
N LYS A 644 37.74 -20.44 23.83
CA LYS A 644 37.71 -21.83 24.28
C LYS A 644 36.76 -22.62 23.41
N GLY A 645 37.14 -23.83 22.99
CA GLY A 645 36.27 -24.70 22.21
C GLY A 645 37.01 -25.46 21.15
N ARG A 646 36.27 -25.91 20.12
CA ARG A 646 36.82 -26.72 19.03
C ARG A 646 36.72 -25.97 17.71
N SER A 647 37.69 -26.19 16.83
CA SER A 647 37.57 -25.90 15.40
C SER A 647 38.41 -26.86 14.58
N ASP A 648 37.92 -27.17 13.38
CA ASP A 648 38.62 -27.96 12.39
C ASP A 648 39.69 -27.15 11.64
N GLY A 649 39.77 -25.82 11.84
CA GLY A 649 40.74 -24.94 11.19
C GLY A 649 40.67 -23.47 11.65
N PRO A 650 41.17 -22.51 10.84
CA PRO A 650 40.97 -21.09 11.11
C PRO A 650 39.48 -20.70 11.09
N VAL A 651 39.04 -19.93 12.09
CA VAL A 651 37.66 -19.45 12.20
C VAL A 651 37.58 -17.97 11.81
N ASP A 652 36.78 -17.65 10.81
CA ASP A 652 36.49 -16.26 10.42
C ASP A 652 35.50 -15.62 11.39
N LEU A 653 35.93 -14.54 12.06
CA LEU A 653 35.10 -13.78 12.99
C LEU A 653 34.33 -12.65 12.29
N THR A 654 34.51 -12.43 11.00
CA THR A 654 33.76 -11.40 10.25
C THR A 654 32.24 -11.56 10.40
N PRO A 655 31.65 -12.76 10.21
CA PRO A 655 30.21 -12.96 10.42
C PRO A 655 29.80 -12.67 11.87
N LEU A 656 30.61 -13.09 12.85
CA LEU A 656 30.37 -12.79 14.27
C LEU A 656 30.30 -11.27 14.51
N ARG A 657 31.26 -10.50 13.99
CA ARG A 657 31.32 -9.05 14.16
C ARG A 657 30.10 -8.36 13.55
N ILE A 658 29.67 -8.79 12.36
CA ILE A 658 28.46 -8.26 11.69
C ILE A 658 27.19 -8.65 12.47
N MET A 659 27.08 -9.91 12.89
CA MET A 659 25.92 -10.40 13.65
C MET A 659 25.75 -9.64 14.97
N GLU A 660 26.83 -9.43 15.74
CA GLU A 660 26.75 -8.67 16.98
C GLU A 660 26.36 -7.20 16.75
N LEU A 661 26.91 -6.57 15.72
CA LEU A 661 26.54 -5.20 15.34
C LEU A 661 25.04 -5.09 15.03
N LEU A 662 24.53 -6.00 14.19
CA LEU A 662 23.13 -6.03 13.79
C LEU A 662 22.21 -6.41 14.96
N ARG A 663 22.60 -7.37 15.79
CA ARG A 663 21.87 -7.75 17.00
C ARG A 663 21.65 -6.52 17.87
N ILE A 664 22.72 -5.79 18.21
CA ILE A 664 22.61 -4.57 19.01
C ILE A 664 21.68 -3.56 18.32
N ALA A 665 21.86 -3.32 17.02
CA ALA A 665 21.06 -2.34 16.28
C ALA A 665 19.55 -2.64 16.26
N VAL A 666 19.16 -3.92 16.23
CA VAL A 666 17.73 -4.31 16.22
C VAL A 666 17.14 -4.56 17.60
N THR A 667 17.96 -4.85 18.61
CA THR A 667 17.50 -5.18 19.98
C THR A 667 17.77 -4.10 21.02
N ALA A 668 18.39 -2.97 20.65
CA ALA A 668 18.63 -1.87 21.60
C ALA A 668 17.30 -1.36 22.20
N PRO A 669 17.29 -0.83 23.44
CA PRO A 669 16.06 -0.38 24.10
C PRO A 669 15.28 0.69 23.33
N ASP A 670 15.98 1.57 22.63
CA ASP A 670 15.46 2.63 21.76
C ASP A 670 15.22 2.19 20.31
N ALA A 671 15.63 0.96 19.96
CA ALA A 671 15.28 0.36 18.68
C ALA A 671 13.78 0.02 18.70
N VAL A 672 13.06 0.55 17.70
CA VAL A 672 11.67 0.20 17.41
C VAL A 672 11.59 -0.21 15.95
N ASN A 673 11.37 -1.51 15.74
CA ASN A 673 11.31 -2.22 14.46
C ASN A 673 10.54 -3.53 14.69
N PHE A 674 10.36 -4.35 13.64
CA PHE A 674 9.64 -5.63 13.75
C PHE A 674 10.26 -6.60 14.78
N ILE A 675 11.60 -6.67 14.84
CA ILE A 675 12.32 -7.61 15.71
C ILE A 675 12.18 -7.20 17.18
N SER A 676 12.52 -5.96 17.52
CA SER A 676 12.37 -5.42 18.88
C SER A 676 10.91 -5.45 19.37
N ALA A 677 9.92 -5.27 18.48
CA ALA A 677 8.51 -5.41 18.82
C ALA A 677 8.16 -6.87 19.14
N ALA A 678 8.55 -7.82 18.29
CA ALA A 678 8.34 -9.25 18.55
C ALA A 678 9.04 -9.73 19.85
N MET A 679 10.21 -9.19 20.15
CA MET A 679 10.94 -9.51 21.39
C MET A 679 10.25 -8.97 22.64
N ALA A 680 9.67 -7.77 22.58
CA ALA A 680 8.94 -7.19 23.71
C ALA A 680 7.71 -8.04 24.09
N GLU A 681 7.03 -8.61 23.09
CA GLU A 681 5.93 -9.55 23.32
C GLU A 681 6.37 -10.82 24.03
N HIS A 682 7.51 -11.39 23.62
CA HIS A 682 8.05 -12.58 24.26
C HIS A 682 8.45 -12.33 25.72
N ALA A 683 9.07 -11.19 26.02
CA ALA A 683 9.45 -10.83 27.39
C ALA A 683 8.22 -10.67 28.31
N THR A 684 7.15 -10.04 27.80
CA THR A 684 5.89 -9.86 28.54
C THR A 684 5.24 -11.21 28.85
N ASN A 685 5.14 -12.09 27.84
CA ASN A 685 4.57 -13.43 28.01
C ASN A 685 5.36 -14.31 29.01
N GLN A 686 6.69 -14.14 29.10
CA GLN A 686 7.48 -14.84 30.11
C GLN A 686 7.24 -14.29 31.53
N ALA A 687 7.11 -12.97 31.68
CA ALA A 687 6.79 -12.34 32.96
C ALA A 687 5.41 -12.78 33.48
N GLU A 688 4.39 -12.78 32.62
CA GLU A 688 3.04 -13.24 32.97
C GLU A 688 3.02 -14.73 33.36
N LYS A 689 3.78 -15.58 32.66
CA LYS A 689 3.93 -17.00 33.03
C LYS A 689 4.70 -17.21 34.34
N ALA A 690 5.61 -16.31 34.69
CA ALA A 690 6.34 -16.36 35.96
C ALA A 690 5.52 -15.82 37.14
N GLU A 691 4.60 -14.88 36.89
CA GLU A 691 3.66 -14.33 37.87
C GLU A 691 2.41 -15.22 38.09
N ALA A 692 2.10 -16.11 37.13
CA ALA A 692 1.13 -17.19 37.29
C ALA A 692 1.63 -18.25 38.29
N LYS A 693 1.71 -17.90 39.58
CA LYS A 693 1.81 -18.87 40.67
C LYS A 693 0.54 -19.74 40.73
N PRO A 694 0.66 -21.01 41.09
CA PRO A 694 -0.51 -21.88 41.25
C PRO A 694 -1.40 -21.33 42.35
N TRP A 695 -2.69 -21.15 42.04
CA TRP A 695 -3.74 -21.13 43.05
C TRP A 695 -3.79 -22.52 43.69
N LEU A 696 -2.93 -22.75 44.68
CA LEU A 696 -3.03 -23.66 45.83
C LEU A 696 -1.62 -23.83 46.45
N SER A 697 -1.37 -23.03 47.50
CA SER A 697 -0.66 -23.47 48.71
C SER A 697 -1.45 -22.97 49.90
#